data_AF-A0A7W8E1Z6-F1
#
_entry.id   AF-A0A7W8E1Z6-F1
#
_cell.length_a   1.000
_cell.length_b   1.000
_cell.length_c   1.000
_cell.angle_alpha   90.00
_cell.angle_beta   90.00
_cell.angle_gamma   90.00
#
_symmetry.space_group_name_H-M   'P 1'
#
loop_
_entity.id
_entity.type
_entity.pdbx_description
1 polymer ?
#
loop_
_entity_poly.entity_id
_entity_poly.type
_entity_poly.pdbx_seq_one_letter_code
_entity_poly.pdbx_strand_id
1 'polypeptide(L)'
;MLQRNFKIRSLRPLLIATLLLIAALSLSGCGTGLAPGFASYIASPTNTLRVNQTVQLANNAAFTGSPMVYSVNGVAGGNDKIGTVDSKGVYTAPAIVPIPSNTVVITAQATNYPKDTPGSVTLNVWNPIPVIAAATPANFAEGSQLVTVQGTQFVYGSQIFWNGVAVPTTYVSSTELAATFTAPTPGNYGIHVTNPDPGSAQSYELSELVKPGQVKLTMMISNETTVRVTNSIYLGVAVDGTSNTALTWKLNGMAQGNAVIGTIAPSQFGGVMYTAPAVVPTPNNIVQLTATSVDDPKVSISQNVSIFNPVPILNSATPMAFDPGPATVVLHGSAFITGATVLANGVPVPTTFNSGNQLTASLNLVDPGNLDLQVLNPSPGPATSTDLIAQINGTPTTLAVSATDASRFLEQATFGATDGDIHHLSKVGYLEWFSEQFLTQPTLHMTDVEEKLMVNNPPCAANDVTCNSALFLANLAGQNYVAQSFYQQALAGNDQLRQRMKYSLSEMFVVSSTNGAVGNMPRGTADFYDMLGKDAFGNFRQLLEDVTLHPMMGKFLSMLGNDKGDSTRDPDENYAREVMQLLTIGLYQLNPDGTQKLDATGNTIPTYSNLDVMALAKVFTGFSWGGPGDSTGTGWYNCCYYVGPGFGEDILQMQPFPSHHSTDAKSFLGVNIAAGSNPDPVGDLKIALDTLFNHPNLPPFFAKQMIQHLVTSNPSPAYVGRIAAVFIDNGQGVRGDMKTVIQAILLDDEARNAATAADNVGYGKVREPMLKYIEWARAFTAQSRDGVYNVGDVEDPVYGIGQMTLRSPSVFNWFSPGFSPPGTSIVNAGLVAPEMQITNVSTVVGYMNFMQSAINADAHNGMDVYSSYSTEVGLAATPDALLDRLSLLLMAGQMDGSLRSKIIGAISSIDVTSGDQAAIDAALLNRVKLAVYLTMASPTFNAQF
;
A
#
# COMPACT_ATOMS: atom_id res chain seq x y z
N MET A 1 24.64 17.05 -56.13
CA MET A 1 24.72 18.08 -57.18
C MET A 1 25.84 19.05 -56.81
N LEU A 2 26.82 19.24 -57.72
CA LEU A 2 27.75 20.40 -57.89
C LEU A 2 28.59 20.84 -56.67
N GLN A 3 29.87 21.24 -56.69
CA GLN A 3 30.94 21.48 -57.68
C GLN A 3 32.20 21.75 -56.80
N ARG A 4 33.31 21.02 -56.92
CA ARG A 4 34.57 21.47 -57.56
C ARG A 4 34.85 22.99 -57.54
N ASN A 5 35.98 23.42 -56.93
CA ASN A 5 37.21 23.89 -57.60
C ASN A 5 38.02 24.99 -56.86
N PHE A 6 39.37 24.79 -56.87
CA PHE A 6 40.45 25.76 -57.16
C PHE A 6 40.83 26.84 -56.09
N LYS A 7 42.08 27.35 -55.95
CA LYS A 7 43.46 27.12 -56.47
C LYS A 7 44.41 28.18 -55.83
N ILE A 8 45.73 28.03 -56.07
CA ILE A 8 46.84 29.04 -56.08
C ILE A 8 47.63 29.13 -54.76
N ARG A 9 48.93 28.80 -54.58
CA ARG A 9 50.25 28.83 -55.29
C ARG A 9 51.03 30.17 -55.32
N SER A 10 52.22 30.10 -54.69
CA SER A 10 53.54 30.63 -55.09
C SER A 10 54.03 31.99 -54.56
N LEU A 11 55.24 32.00 -53.96
CA LEU A 11 56.49 32.61 -54.49
C LEU A 11 57.55 32.81 -53.37
N ARG A 12 58.80 32.36 -53.61
CA ARG A 12 60.07 32.98 -53.14
C ARG A 12 60.56 33.93 -54.28
N PRO A 13 61.71 34.67 -54.28
CA PRO A 13 62.82 34.89 -53.30
C PRO A 13 63.42 36.35 -53.30
N LEU A 14 64.63 36.55 -52.70
CA LEU A 14 65.83 37.33 -53.19
C LEU A 14 66.38 38.59 -52.43
N LEU A 15 67.74 38.64 -52.33
CA LEU A 15 68.78 39.71 -52.10
C LEU A 15 68.86 40.46 -50.75
N ILE A 16 70.00 40.70 -50.05
CA ILE A 16 71.47 40.87 -50.27
C ILE A 16 71.96 42.24 -50.80
N ALA A 17 72.81 42.88 -49.97
CA ALA A 17 73.91 43.85 -50.20
C ALA A 17 73.61 45.32 -50.54
N THR A 18 74.28 46.26 -49.84
CA THR A 18 75.39 47.09 -50.40
C THR A 18 75.93 48.18 -49.43
N LEU A 19 77.27 48.36 -49.46
CA LEU A 19 78.08 49.61 -49.39
C LEU A 19 78.06 50.52 -48.13
N LEU A 20 79.12 51.23 -47.71
CA LEU A 20 80.57 51.33 -47.97
C LEU A 20 81.12 52.43 -47.01
N LEU A 21 82.46 52.53 -46.92
CA LEU A 21 83.24 53.79 -46.84
C LEU A 21 83.66 54.40 -45.46
N ILE A 22 84.97 54.21 -45.18
CA ILE A 22 86.01 55.20 -44.80
C ILE A 22 85.99 55.84 -43.39
N ALA A 23 87.04 55.55 -42.59
CA ALA A 23 88.06 56.55 -42.21
C ALA A 23 89.23 55.94 -41.41
N ALA A 24 90.42 56.03 -42.04
CA ALA A 24 91.74 56.32 -41.44
C ALA A 24 92.50 55.29 -40.57
N LEU A 25 93.59 54.79 -41.17
CA LEU A 25 94.99 54.90 -40.70
C LEU A 25 95.55 54.01 -39.55
N SER A 26 96.70 53.41 -39.89
CA SER A 26 97.94 53.22 -39.11
C SER A 26 97.98 52.13 -38.02
N LEU A 27 98.90 51.14 -38.00
CA LEU A 27 100.39 51.14 -38.06
C LEU A 27 101.06 51.93 -36.91
N SER A 28 101.85 51.23 -36.10
CA SER A 28 103.18 51.64 -35.58
C SER A 28 103.48 53.10 -35.20
N GLY A 29 103.90 53.33 -33.94
CA GLY A 29 104.84 54.40 -33.56
C GLY A 29 104.55 55.11 -32.23
N CYS A 30 105.40 54.89 -31.21
CA CYS A 30 105.49 55.59 -29.91
C CYS A 30 104.27 55.54 -28.95
N GLY A 31 104.39 54.76 -27.88
CA GLY A 31 103.51 54.80 -26.71
C GLY A 31 103.73 53.57 -25.82
N THR A 32 104.32 53.77 -24.64
CA THR A 32 104.78 52.69 -23.74
C THR A 32 103.72 52.31 -22.70
N GLY A 33 103.28 51.05 -22.74
CA GLY A 33 102.69 50.33 -21.61
C GLY A 33 101.16 50.23 -21.64
N LEU A 34 100.64 48.99 -21.74
CA LEU A 34 99.43 48.44 -21.07
C LEU A 34 99.04 47.11 -21.77
N ALA A 35 99.03 46.01 -21.01
CA ALA A 35 98.51 44.72 -21.46
C ALA A 35 96.97 44.71 -21.41
N PRO A 36 96.26 44.12 -22.40
CA PRO A 36 94.79 44.10 -22.40
C PRO A 36 94.26 43.06 -21.39
N GLY A 37 93.34 43.48 -20.52
CA GLY A 37 92.50 42.56 -19.74
C GLY A 37 91.42 41.95 -20.64
N PHE A 38 91.23 40.64 -20.59
CA PHE A 38 90.20 39.94 -21.36
C PHE A 38 88.97 39.75 -20.48
N ALA A 39 87.80 40.26 -20.84
CA ALA A 39 86.58 39.88 -20.11
C ALA A 39 86.32 38.38 -20.30
N SER A 40 86.10 37.66 -19.20
CA SER A 40 85.64 36.28 -19.27
C SER A 40 84.21 36.24 -19.85
N TYR A 41 83.92 35.31 -20.77
CA TYR A 41 82.59 35.15 -21.38
C TYR A 41 82.12 33.72 -21.16
N ILE A 42 80.87 33.56 -20.71
CA ILE A 42 80.18 32.28 -20.57
C ILE A 42 78.88 32.30 -21.35
N ALA A 43 78.51 31.17 -21.94
CA ALA A 43 77.27 30.98 -22.69
C ALA A 43 76.60 29.67 -22.31
N SER A 44 75.27 29.63 -22.42
CA SER A 44 74.47 28.42 -22.25
C SER A 44 73.83 28.05 -23.59
N PRO A 45 73.74 26.76 -23.95
CA PRO A 45 73.04 26.31 -25.16
C PRO A 45 71.52 26.55 -25.12
N THR A 46 70.95 26.82 -23.94
CA THR A 46 69.54 27.17 -23.75
C THR A 46 69.41 28.37 -22.81
N ASN A 47 68.36 29.16 -22.99
CA ASN A 47 67.97 30.23 -22.07
C ASN A 47 66.89 29.78 -21.06
N THR A 48 66.39 28.55 -21.17
CA THR A 48 65.32 28.00 -20.33
C THR A 48 65.65 26.58 -19.88
N LEU A 49 65.26 26.23 -18.65
CA LEU A 49 65.48 24.92 -18.06
C LEU A 49 64.35 24.59 -17.09
N ARG A 50 63.86 23.36 -17.00
CA ARG A 50 62.92 22.98 -15.93
C ARG A 50 63.69 22.68 -14.63
N VAL A 51 63.03 22.79 -13.49
CA VAL A 51 63.60 22.41 -12.18
C VAL A 51 64.32 21.05 -12.23
N ASN A 52 65.40 20.91 -11.46
CA ASN A 52 66.29 19.74 -11.39
C ASN A 52 67.07 19.36 -12.67
N GLN A 53 66.81 20.00 -13.81
CA GLN A 53 67.61 19.74 -15.01
C GLN A 53 69.01 20.36 -14.88
N THR A 54 69.96 19.85 -15.66
CA THR A 54 71.32 20.36 -15.72
C THR A 54 71.64 20.92 -17.10
N VAL A 55 72.45 21.98 -17.16
CA VAL A 55 73.00 22.50 -18.40
C VAL A 55 74.50 22.75 -18.26
N GLN A 56 75.26 22.32 -19.26
CA GLN A 56 76.69 22.62 -19.35
C GLN A 56 76.87 24.05 -19.89
N LEU A 57 77.56 24.89 -19.12
CA LEU A 57 77.98 26.21 -19.57
C LEU A 57 79.27 26.08 -20.37
N ALA A 58 79.37 26.85 -21.45
CA ALA A 58 80.56 26.97 -22.27
C ALA A 58 81.30 28.27 -21.92
N ASN A 59 82.60 28.19 -21.69
CA ASN A 59 83.46 29.34 -21.46
C ASN A 59 84.17 29.77 -22.76
N ASN A 60 84.62 31.02 -22.81
CA ASN A 60 85.47 31.52 -23.89
C ASN A 60 86.75 30.68 -24.05
N ALA A 61 87.11 30.37 -25.30
CA ALA A 61 88.26 29.55 -25.65
C ALA A 61 89.58 30.06 -25.03
N ALA A 62 89.73 31.38 -24.86
CA ALA A 62 90.91 31.99 -24.24
C ALA A 62 91.13 31.59 -22.76
N PHE A 63 90.09 31.07 -22.08
CA PHE A 63 90.12 30.64 -20.68
C PHE A 63 89.98 29.12 -20.53
N THR A 64 90.09 28.36 -21.62
CA THR A 64 90.02 26.90 -21.60
C THR A 64 91.14 26.32 -20.72
N GLY A 65 90.77 25.53 -19.70
CA GLY A 65 91.70 24.93 -18.74
C GLY A 65 92.10 25.82 -17.55
N SER A 66 91.63 27.07 -17.50
CA SER A 66 91.81 27.92 -16.31
C SER A 66 90.77 27.57 -15.23
N PRO A 67 91.14 27.56 -13.92
CA PRO A 67 90.17 27.31 -12.86
C PRO A 67 89.16 28.46 -12.79
N MET A 68 87.88 28.14 -12.81
CA MET A 68 86.79 29.11 -12.71
C MET A 68 86.13 29.04 -11.34
N VAL A 69 85.84 30.20 -10.78
CA VAL A 69 84.92 30.33 -9.65
C VAL A 69 83.59 30.83 -10.19
N TYR A 70 82.58 29.98 -10.05
CA TYR A 70 81.22 30.29 -10.46
C TYR A 70 80.42 30.82 -9.27
N SER A 71 79.48 31.72 -9.54
CA SER A 71 78.43 32.10 -8.61
C SER A 71 77.08 32.10 -9.33
N VAL A 72 76.01 31.78 -8.60
CA VAL A 72 74.63 31.87 -9.09
C VAL A 72 73.92 32.95 -8.29
N ASN A 73 73.34 33.95 -8.96
CA ASN A 73 72.79 35.17 -8.36
C ASN A 73 73.73 35.79 -7.30
N GLY A 74 75.05 35.74 -7.55
CA GLY A 74 76.08 36.26 -6.64
C GLY A 74 76.52 35.33 -5.50
N VAL A 75 75.90 34.15 -5.33
CA VAL A 75 76.30 33.15 -4.33
C VAL A 75 77.33 32.18 -4.94
N ALA A 76 78.54 32.12 -4.39
CA ALA A 76 79.59 31.22 -4.88
C ALA A 76 79.13 29.75 -4.89
N GLY A 77 79.28 29.07 -6.04
CA GLY A 77 78.79 27.71 -6.28
C GLY A 77 77.26 27.55 -6.35
N GLY A 78 76.50 28.59 -6.01
CA GLY A 78 75.05 28.55 -5.87
C GLY A 78 74.57 27.84 -4.60
N ASN A 79 73.27 27.57 -4.51
CA ASN A 79 72.64 26.84 -3.40
C ASN A 79 71.37 26.12 -3.87
N ASP A 80 70.71 25.43 -2.96
CA ASP A 80 69.48 24.68 -3.19
C ASP A 80 68.29 25.51 -3.70
N LYS A 81 68.26 26.83 -3.45
CA LYS A 81 67.16 27.73 -3.85
C LYS A 81 67.32 28.35 -5.23
N ILE A 82 68.55 28.58 -5.67
CA ILE A 82 68.86 29.23 -6.95
C ILE A 82 69.57 28.28 -7.92
N GLY A 83 69.79 27.04 -7.50
CA GLY A 83 70.57 26.03 -8.23
C GLY A 83 72.05 26.13 -7.91
N THR A 84 72.77 25.05 -8.21
CA THR A 84 74.21 24.94 -7.98
C THR A 84 74.96 24.83 -9.29
N VAL A 85 76.19 25.31 -9.31
CA VAL A 85 77.08 25.20 -10.46
C VAL A 85 78.41 24.65 -9.97
N ASP A 86 78.87 23.57 -10.58
CA ASP A 86 80.13 22.95 -10.19
C ASP A 86 81.34 23.68 -10.79
N SER A 87 82.55 23.30 -10.36
CA SER A 87 83.79 23.90 -10.86
C SER A 87 84.07 23.63 -12.35
N LYS A 88 83.31 22.74 -12.99
CA LYS A 88 83.37 22.44 -14.43
C LYS A 88 82.33 23.22 -15.23
N GLY A 89 81.52 24.06 -14.58
CA GLY A 89 80.49 24.88 -15.23
C GLY A 89 79.21 24.11 -15.56
N VAL A 90 78.94 22.96 -14.92
CA VAL A 90 77.63 22.30 -15.01
C VAL A 90 76.71 22.98 -14.02
N TYR A 91 75.70 23.71 -14.52
CA TYR A 91 74.65 24.26 -13.69
C TYR A 91 73.51 23.25 -13.54
N THR A 92 73.04 23.04 -12.31
CA THR A 92 71.86 22.26 -11.96
C THR A 92 70.79 23.21 -11.45
N ALA A 93 69.65 23.27 -12.13
CA ALA A 93 68.51 24.06 -11.68
C ALA A 93 67.99 23.54 -10.32
N PRO A 94 67.50 24.42 -9.45
CA PRO A 94 66.98 24.02 -8.15
C PRO A 94 65.73 23.15 -8.28
N ALA A 95 65.34 22.49 -7.20
CA ALA A 95 64.18 21.62 -7.15
C ALA A 95 62.83 22.35 -7.24
N ILE A 96 62.82 23.67 -6.99
CA ILE A 96 61.67 24.56 -7.07
C ILE A 96 62.10 25.80 -7.86
N VAL A 97 61.18 26.41 -8.61
CA VAL A 97 61.45 27.67 -9.33
C VAL A 97 61.89 28.76 -8.34
N PRO A 98 63.02 29.47 -8.59
CA PRO A 98 63.51 30.50 -7.68
C PRO A 98 62.51 31.64 -7.45
N ILE A 99 62.56 32.23 -6.26
CA ILE A 99 61.76 33.40 -5.87
C ILE A 99 62.68 34.54 -5.42
N PRO A 100 62.35 35.83 -5.71
CA PRO A 100 61.10 36.32 -6.31
C PRO A 100 61.06 36.30 -7.85
N SER A 101 62.13 35.87 -8.53
CA SER A 101 62.20 35.80 -9.99
C SER A 101 62.60 34.40 -10.43
N ASN A 102 61.96 33.88 -11.48
CA ASN A 102 62.30 32.60 -12.08
C ASN A 102 63.60 32.64 -12.90
N THR A 103 64.25 33.80 -12.95
CA THR A 103 65.50 34.02 -13.64
C THR A 103 66.69 33.86 -12.69
N VAL A 104 67.70 33.10 -13.12
CA VAL A 104 68.99 32.99 -12.45
C VAL A 104 70.09 33.54 -13.36
N VAL A 105 70.98 34.34 -12.78
CA VAL A 105 72.18 34.88 -13.43
C VAL A 105 73.37 34.12 -12.89
N ILE A 106 74.02 33.36 -13.75
CA ILE A 106 75.24 32.64 -13.41
C ILE A 106 76.40 33.51 -13.86
N THR A 107 77.39 33.68 -12.99
CA THR A 107 78.56 34.50 -13.23
C THR A 107 79.82 33.65 -13.01
N ALA A 108 80.81 33.76 -13.89
CA ALA A 108 82.07 33.04 -13.78
C ALA A 108 83.26 34.02 -13.79
N GLN A 109 84.21 33.82 -12.87
CA GLN A 109 85.47 34.54 -12.82
C GLN A 109 86.64 33.56 -12.95
N ALA A 110 87.59 33.84 -13.83
CA ALA A 110 88.83 33.07 -13.91
C ALA A 110 89.72 33.39 -12.70
N THR A 111 90.10 32.38 -11.89
CA THR A 111 90.88 32.61 -10.65
C THR A 111 92.25 33.21 -10.90
N ASN A 112 92.85 32.88 -12.05
CA ASN A 112 94.17 33.37 -12.44
C ASN A 112 94.12 34.81 -12.97
N TYR A 113 92.92 35.32 -13.27
CA TYR A 113 92.69 36.67 -13.79
C TYR A 113 91.57 37.37 -13.00
N PRO A 114 91.77 37.62 -11.69
CA PRO A 114 90.71 38.10 -10.81
C PRO A 114 90.29 39.56 -11.04
N LYS A 115 91.06 40.31 -11.85
CA LYS A 115 90.77 41.72 -12.19
C LYS A 115 89.97 41.87 -13.49
N ASP A 116 89.81 40.80 -14.25
CA ASP A 116 89.04 40.80 -15.49
C ASP A 116 87.54 40.76 -15.19
N THR A 117 86.71 41.35 -16.05
CA THR A 117 85.26 41.35 -15.86
C THR A 117 84.71 39.91 -15.88
N PRO A 118 83.91 39.50 -14.87
CA PRO A 118 83.26 38.20 -14.88
C PRO A 118 82.28 38.04 -16.05
N GLY A 119 82.26 36.86 -16.67
CA GLY A 119 81.25 36.49 -17.67
C GLY A 119 79.94 36.14 -17.00
N SER A 120 78.80 36.51 -17.60
CA SER A 120 77.48 36.16 -17.06
C SER A 120 76.52 35.61 -18.11
N VAL A 121 75.65 34.69 -17.70
CA VAL A 121 74.54 34.15 -18.49
C VAL A 121 73.28 34.08 -17.65
N THR A 122 72.15 34.38 -18.29
CA THR A 122 70.83 34.44 -17.65
C THR A 122 69.98 33.26 -18.12
N LEU A 123 69.44 32.47 -17.20
CA LEU A 123 68.56 31.33 -17.48
C LEU A 123 67.21 31.51 -16.78
N ASN A 124 66.13 31.11 -17.45
CA ASN A 124 64.79 31.04 -16.86
C ASN A 124 64.48 29.61 -16.42
N VAL A 125 64.20 29.43 -15.14
CA VAL A 125 63.79 28.16 -14.57
C VAL A 125 62.26 28.03 -14.68
N TRP A 126 61.79 26.92 -15.24
CA TRP A 126 60.38 26.62 -15.47
C TRP A 126 59.88 25.51 -14.53
N ASN A 127 58.58 25.50 -14.25
CA ASN A 127 57.93 24.42 -13.54
C ASN A 127 58.15 23.08 -14.25
N PRO A 128 58.07 21.92 -13.58
CA PRO A 128 58.19 20.62 -14.24
C PRO A 128 56.92 20.29 -15.06
N ILE A 129 56.96 19.24 -15.89
CA ILE A 129 55.77 18.80 -16.65
C ILE A 129 55.00 17.81 -15.77
N PRO A 130 53.73 18.07 -15.44
CA PRO A 130 52.99 17.16 -14.56
C PRO A 130 52.79 15.80 -15.23
N VAL A 131 52.86 14.73 -14.45
CA VAL A 131 52.59 13.36 -14.91
C VAL A 131 51.54 12.74 -14.02
N ILE A 132 50.42 12.29 -14.60
CA ILE A 132 49.40 11.53 -13.88
C ILE A 132 49.76 10.04 -13.94
N ALA A 133 49.64 9.35 -12.82
CA ALA A 133 49.83 7.91 -12.72
C ALA A 133 48.50 7.18 -12.52
N ALA A 134 47.62 7.70 -11.66
CA ALA A 134 46.33 7.08 -11.34
C ALA A 134 45.34 8.10 -10.75
N ALA A 135 44.07 7.72 -10.70
CA ALA A 135 43.04 8.40 -9.95
C ALA A 135 42.43 7.42 -8.93
N THR A 136 42.00 7.90 -7.77
CA THR A 136 41.42 7.06 -6.70
C THR A 136 40.24 7.77 -6.04
N PRO A 137 39.06 7.13 -5.91
CA PRO A 137 38.74 5.77 -6.38
C PRO A 137 38.77 5.65 -7.90
N ALA A 138 39.28 4.52 -8.41
CA ALA A 138 39.22 4.17 -9.83
C ALA A 138 37.87 3.51 -10.14
N ASN A 139 37.23 3.95 -11.21
CA ASN A 139 35.92 3.56 -11.70
C ASN A 139 34.79 3.74 -10.67
N PHE A 140 34.30 4.98 -10.51
CA PHE A 140 33.21 5.33 -9.60
C PHE A 140 31.86 5.44 -10.32
N ALA A 141 30.76 5.47 -9.58
CA ALA A 141 29.40 5.63 -10.14
C ALA A 141 29.13 7.09 -10.55
N GLU A 142 28.20 7.30 -11.47
CA GLU A 142 27.75 8.65 -11.83
C GLU A 142 27.26 9.47 -10.61
N GLY A 143 27.31 10.80 -10.74
CA GLY A 143 27.15 11.74 -9.64
C GLY A 143 28.45 12.48 -9.31
N SER A 144 28.54 13.00 -8.08
CA SER A 144 29.72 13.74 -7.60
C SER A 144 30.60 12.86 -6.72
N GLN A 145 31.87 12.71 -7.11
CA GLN A 145 32.86 11.91 -6.37
C GLN A 145 34.09 12.75 -6.08
N LEU A 146 34.55 12.75 -4.82
CA LEU A 146 35.87 13.25 -4.48
C LEU A 146 36.91 12.26 -5.00
N VAL A 147 37.80 12.73 -5.87
CA VAL A 147 38.85 11.93 -6.49
C VAL A 147 40.21 12.53 -6.18
N THR A 148 41.11 11.66 -5.73
CA THR A 148 42.53 11.94 -5.58
C THR A 148 43.25 11.55 -6.85
N VAL A 149 43.87 12.52 -7.52
CA VAL A 149 44.74 12.31 -8.70
C VAL A 149 46.18 12.15 -8.21
N GLN A 150 46.71 10.94 -8.35
CA GLN A 150 48.09 10.60 -8.00
C GLN A 150 48.99 10.71 -9.21
N GLY A 151 50.19 11.22 -9.00
CA GLY A 151 51.15 11.45 -10.07
C GLY A 151 52.50 11.90 -9.56
N THR A 152 53.23 12.62 -10.39
CA THR A 152 54.49 13.25 -10.01
C THR A 152 54.59 14.62 -10.66
N GLN A 153 55.49 15.46 -10.11
CA GLN A 153 55.80 16.78 -10.66
C GLN A 153 54.64 17.76 -10.62
N PHE A 154 53.71 17.62 -9.67
CA PHE A 154 52.73 18.67 -9.37
C PHE A 154 53.39 19.79 -8.58
N VAL A 155 52.90 21.01 -8.74
CA VAL A 155 53.38 22.21 -8.03
C VAL A 155 52.21 22.97 -7.43
N TYR A 156 52.48 23.85 -6.48
CA TYR A 156 51.43 24.72 -5.95
C TYR A 156 50.79 25.55 -7.09
N GLY A 157 49.47 25.43 -7.25
CA GLY A 157 48.72 26.02 -8.37
C GLY A 157 48.47 25.08 -9.55
N SER A 158 48.86 23.80 -9.49
CA SER A 158 48.41 22.79 -10.46
C SER A 158 46.88 22.70 -10.53
N GLN A 159 46.35 22.54 -11.74
CA GLN A 159 44.93 22.58 -12.05
C GLN A 159 44.50 21.27 -12.73
N ILE A 160 43.54 20.56 -12.14
CA ILE A 160 42.91 19.40 -12.78
C ILE A 160 41.86 19.89 -13.78
N PHE A 161 41.80 19.23 -14.93
CA PHE A 161 40.74 19.34 -15.92
C PHE A 161 40.01 18.00 -16.03
N TRP A 162 38.69 18.04 -15.87
CA TRP A 162 37.78 16.92 -16.02
C TRP A 162 36.99 17.11 -17.32
N ASN A 163 37.20 16.20 -18.28
CA ASN A 163 36.62 16.24 -19.62
C ASN A 163 36.78 17.61 -20.33
N GLY A 164 37.97 18.19 -20.23
CA GLY A 164 38.31 19.49 -20.80
C GLY A 164 37.87 20.71 -19.99
N VAL A 165 37.21 20.55 -18.85
CA VAL A 165 36.76 21.65 -17.98
C VAL A 165 37.61 21.70 -16.70
N ALA A 166 38.14 22.87 -16.36
CA ALA A 166 38.89 23.06 -15.11
C ALA A 166 37.98 22.87 -13.89
N VAL A 167 38.38 22.04 -12.93
CA VAL A 167 37.64 21.79 -11.68
C VAL A 167 38.37 22.34 -10.47
N PRO A 168 37.70 22.89 -9.43
CA PRO A 168 38.37 23.36 -8.23
C PRO A 168 39.34 22.31 -7.67
N THR A 169 40.64 22.62 -7.69
CA THR A 169 41.72 21.67 -7.40
C THR A 169 42.39 22.04 -6.10
N THR A 170 42.46 21.09 -5.17
CA THR A 170 43.26 21.19 -3.96
C THR A 170 44.62 20.56 -4.21
N TYR A 171 45.67 21.36 -4.10
CA TYR A 171 47.04 20.85 -4.09
C TYR A 171 47.34 20.18 -2.74
N VAL A 172 47.63 18.88 -2.74
CA VAL A 172 47.97 18.13 -1.53
C VAL A 172 49.48 18.01 -1.40
N SER A 173 50.15 17.53 -2.46
CA SER A 173 51.61 17.41 -2.52
C SER A 173 52.10 17.39 -3.97
N SER A 174 53.42 17.31 -4.17
CA SER A 174 54.00 17.22 -5.51
C SER A 174 53.67 15.91 -6.26
N THR A 175 53.00 14.98 -5.58
CA THR A 175 52.55 13.70 -6.13
C THR A 175 51.04 13.48 -6.00
N GLU A 176 50.30 14.44 -5.45
CA GLU A 176 48.88 14.27 -5.15
C GLU A 176 48.07 15.56 -5.28
N LEU A 177 46.95 15.49 -6.01
CA LEU A 177 45.93 16.53 -6.10
C LEU A 177 44.58 15.92 -5.74
N ALA A 178 43.63 16.74 -5.26
CA ALA A 178 42.26 16.31 -5.01
C ALA A 178 41.26 17.28 -5.65
N ALA A 179 40.18 16.73 -6.23
CA ALA A 179 39.05 17.51 -6.74
C ALA A 179 37.78 16.67 -6.73
N THR A 180 36.62 17.34 -6.66
CA THR A 180 35.32 16.67 -6.85
C THR A 180 34.98 16.63 -8.33
N PHE A 181 34.84 15.44 -8.89
CA PHE A 181 34.39 15.23 -10.26
C PHE A 181 32.88 15.02 -10.27
N THR A 182 32.19 15.58 -11.26
CA THR A 182 30.75 15.35 -11.45
C THR A 182 30.53 14.83 -12.87
N ALA A 183 29.85 13.69 -12.98
CA ALA A 183 29.48 13.07 -14.24
C ALA A 183 27.99 12.69 -14.17
N PRO A 184 27.11 13.31 -14.98
CA PRO A 184 25.66 13.07 -14.92
C PRO A 184 25.20 11.86 -15.72
N THR A 185 26.12 11.16 -16.40
CA THR A 185 25.83 9.98 -17.22
C THR A 185 27.02 9.01 -17.16
N PRO A 186 26.81 7.69 -17.34
CA PRO A 186 27.90 6.74 -17.41
C PRO A 186 28.72 6.92 -18.69
N GLY A 187 30.03 6.67 -18.62
CA GLY A 187 30.92 6.82 -19.77
C GLY A 187 32.38 6.99 -19.40
N ASN A 188 33.22 7.17 -20.42
CA ASN A 188 34.64 7.45 -20.24
C ASN A 188 34.89 8.96 -20.28
N TYR A 189 35.54 9.47 -19.25
CA TYR A 189 35.87 10.89 -19.09
C TYR A 189 37.39 11.05 -19.00
N GLY A 190 37.93 12.11 -19.62
CA GLY A 190 39.36 12.40 -19.59
C GLY A 190 39.78 13.21 -18.37
N ILE A 191 40.89 12.83 -17.73
CA ILE A 191 41.56 13.61 -16.67
C ILE A 191 42.92 14.07 -17.20
N HIS A 192 43.20 15.36 -17.15
CA HIS A 192 44.57 15.87 -17.28
C HIS A 192 44.86 16.95 -16.24
N VAL A 193 46.15 17.18 -15.98
CA VAL A 193 46.64 18.18 -15.03
C VAL A 193 47.53 19.17 -15.75
N THR A 194 47.37 20.44 -15.47
CA THR A 194 48.23 21.52 -15.98
C THR A 194 48.96 22.18 -14.82
N ASN A 195 50.28 22.32 -14.94
CA ASN A 195 51.08 23.15 -14.04
C ASN A 195 51.03 24.62 -14.51
N PRO A 196 50.99 25.59 -13.58
CA PRO A 196 50.93 27.01 -13.93
C PRO A 196 52.27 27.52 -14.50
N ASP A 197 52.26 28.75 -15.04
CA ASP A 197 53.47 29.45 -15.43
C ASP A 197 54.37 29.79 -14.24
N PRO A 198 55.70 29.94 -14.44
CA PRO A 198 56.40 29.97 -15.73
C PRO A 198 56.66 28.57 -16.32
N GLY A 199 56.37 28.45 -17.63
CA GLY A 199 56.61 27.23 -18.41
C GLY A 199 55.46 26.24 -18.32
N SER A 200 54.22 26.74 -18.28
CA SER A 200 53.00 25.94 -18.17
C SER A 200 53.01 24.74 -19.14
N ALA A 201 52.60 23.58 -18.62
CA ALA A 201 52.58 22.32 -19.36
C ALA A 201 51.49 21.41 -18.83
N GLN A 202 50.94 20.58 -19.73
CA GLN A 202 49.87 19.62 -19.46
C GLN A 202 50.43 18.19 -19.41
N SER A 203 49.85 17.34 -18.58
CA SER A 203 50.07 15.90 -18.57
C SER A 203 49.42 15.22 -19.78
N TYR A 204 49.76 13.95 -20.02
CA TYR A 204 48.90 13.07 -20.83
C TYR A 204 47.55 12.86 -20.13
N GLU A 205 46.54 12.53 -20.93
CA GLU A 205 45.18 12.29 -20.44
C GLU A 205 45.05 10.86 -19.89
N LEU A 206 44.52 10.73 -18.68
CA LEU A 206 44.08 9.47 -18.08
C LEU A 206 42.58 9.32 -18.31
N SER A 207 42.15 8.21 -18.93
CA SER A 207 40.73 7.91 -19.12
C SER A 207 40.16 7.23 -17.88
N GLU A 208 39.10 7.82 -17.32
CA GLU A 208 38.39 7.34 -16.13
C GLU A 208 36.98 6.87 -16.51
N LEU A 209 36.63 5.63 -16.15
CA LEU A 209 35.32 5.06 -16.44
C LEU A 209 34.33 5.37 -15.32
N VAL A 210 33.28 6.13 -15.62
CA VAL A 210 32.14 6.34 -14.73
C VAL A 210 31.09 5.25 -15.02
N LYS A 211 30.71 4.49 -13.99
CA LYS A 211 29.72 3.41 -14.07
C LYS A 211 28.28 3.93 -13.86
N PRO A 212 27.25 3.21 -14.34
CA PRO A 212 25.87 3.46 -13.94
C PRO A 212 25.71 3.50 -12.42
N GLY A 213 24.79 4.35 -11.95
CA GLY A 213 24.38 4.37 -10.56
C GLY A 213 23.78 3.02 -10.14
N GLN A 214 23.63 2.78 -8.83
CA GLN A 214 22.86 1.64 -8.35
C GLN A 214 21.37 1.94 -8.48
N VAL A 215 20.85 1.90 -9.71
CA VAL A 215 19.46 2.20 -9.99
C VAL A 215 18.57 1.26 -9.18
N LYS A 216 17.71 1.84 -8.34
CA LYS A 216 16.63 1.13 -7.66
C LYS A 216 15.30 1.72 -8.12
N LEU A 217 14.48 0.87 -8.72
CA LEU A 217 13.10 1.22 -9.07
C LEU A 217 12.17 0.71 -7.97
N THR A 218 11.28 1.57 -7.50
CA THR A 218 10.22 1.20 -6.55
C THR A 218 8.88 1.66 -7.11
N MET A 219 7.90 0.75 -7.24
CA MET A 219 6.55 1.15 -7.64
C MET A 219 5.93 2.02 -6.53
N MET A 220 5.41 3.18 -6.91
CA MET A 220 4.57 4.02 -6.06
C MET A 220 3.12 3.73 -6.46
N ILE A 221 2.61 2.58 -6.06
CA ILE A 221 1.24 2.18 -6.40
C ILE A 221 0.29 2.86 -5.41
N SER A 222 -0.70 3.59 -5.91
CA SER A 222 -1.82 4.07 -5.10
C SER A 222 -2.84 2.95 -4.92
N ASN A 223 -2.46 1.80 -4.33
CA ASN A 223 -3.31 0.63 -3.98
C ASN A 223 -4.26 0.03 -5.05
N GLU A 224 -4.38 0.62 -6.24
CA GLU A 224 -5.37 0.32 -7.26
C GLU A 224 -4.67 -0.19 -8.51
N THR A 225 -4.83 -1.49 -8.77
CA THR A 225 -4.27 -2.20 -9.94
C THR A 225 -5.37 -2.82 -10.77
N THR A 226 -6.59 -2.34 -10.57
CA THR A 226 -7.78 -2.71 -11.32
C THR A 226 -8.36 -1.46 -11.95
N VAL A 227 -8.84 -1.57 -13.17
CA VAL A 227 -9.46 -0.45 -13.90
C VAL A 227 -10.53 -0.98 -14.83
N ARG A 228 -11.70 -0.32 -14.85
CA ARG A 228 -12.72 -0.64 -15.86
C ARG A 228 -12.31 -0.11 -17.24
N VAL A 229 -12.79 -0.76 -18.30
CA VAL A 229 -12.57 -0.29 -19.68
C VAL A 229 -12.78 1.22 -19.82
N THR A 230 -11.99 1.87 -20.67
CA THR A 230 -11.96 3.34 -20.91
C THR A 230 -11.51 4.23 -19.76
N ASN A 231 -11.48 3.74 -18.51
CA ASN A 231 -10.98 4.51 -17.37
C ASN A 231 -9.45 4.53 -17.33
N SER A 232 -8.90 5.44 -16.53
CA SER A 232 -7.47 5.60 -16.36
C SER A 232 -7.03 5.41 -14.91
N ILE A 233 -5.85 4.83 -14.72
CA ILE A 233 -5.17 4.77 -13.42
C ILE A 233 -3.78 5.39 -13.52
N TYR A 234 -3.32 5.95 -12.41
CA TYR A 234 -1.99 6.53 -12.28
C TYR A 234 -1.01 5.48 -11.76
N LEU A 235 0.17 5.40 -12.38
CA LEU A 235 1.24 4.49 -11.97
C LEU A 235 2.54 5.28 -11.81
N GLY A 236 2.94 5.48 -10.56
CA GLY A 236 4.20 6.14 -10.19
C GLY A 236 5.34 5.15 -10.02
N VAL A 237 6.58 5.58 -10.31
CA VAL A 237 7.81 4.84 -10.00
C VAL A 237 8.81 5.81 -9.38
N ALA A 238 9.30 5.49 -8.19
CA ALA A 238 10.44 6.15 -7.59
C ALA A 238 11.73 5.57 -8.18
N VAL A 239 12.67 6.45 -8.52
CA VAL A 239 13.97 6.09 -9.09
C VAL A 239 15.06 6.63 -8.16
N ASP A 240 15.74 5.72 -7.46
CA ASP A 240 16.80 6.03 -6.52
C ASP A 240 18.17 5.54 -7.03
N GLY A 241 19.25 6.09 -6.46
CA GLY A 241 20.63 5.62 -6.68
C GLY A 241 21.23 6.03 -8.03
N THR A 242 20.57 6.91 -8.78
CA THR A 242 21.03 7.50 -10.05
C THR A 242 20.63 8.97 -10.12
N SER A 243 21.40 9.76 -10.86
CA SER A 243 21.07 11.15 -11.19
C SER A 243 20.17 11.26 -12.41
N ASN A 244 20.12 10.22 -13.24
CA ASN A 244 19.25 10.10 -14.41
C ASN A 244 18.01 9.26 -14.08
N THR A 245 16.91 9.95 -13.74
CA THR A 245 15.65 9.31 -13.34
C THR A 245 14.71 8.95 -14.51
N ALA A 246 15.18 9.03 -15.76
CA ALA A 246 14.33 8.77 -16.92
C ALA A 246 13.96 7.28 -17.06
N LEU A 247 12.72 7.02 -17.48
CA LEU A 247 12.16 5.68 -17.66
C LEU A 247 11.60 5.50 -19.08
N THR A 248 11.72 4.28 -19.60
CA THR A 248 10.97 3.82 -20.77
C THR A 248 9.87 2.86 -20.34
N TRP A 249 8.74 2.89 -21.03
CA TRP A 249 7.53 2.16 -20.63
C TRP A 249 7.00 1.27 -21.74
N LYS A 250 6.51 0.09 -21.36
CA LYS A 250 5.86 -0.87 -22.24
C LYS A 250 4.58 -1.44 -21.61
N LEU A 251 3.59 -1.73 -22.44
CA LEU A 251 2.38 -2.48 -22.09
C LEU A 251 2.40 -3.82 -22.83
N ASN A 252 2.35 -4.94 -22.11
CA ASN A 252 2.54 -6.30 -22.64
C ASN A 252 3.73 -6.38 -23.62
N GLY A 253 4.84 -5.71 -23.29
CA GLY A 253 6.05 -5.63 -24.13
C GLY A 253 5.99 -4.63 -25.30
N MET A 254 4.84 -3.99 -25.58
CA MET A 254 4.69 -2.98 -26.63
C MET A 254 4.91 -1.56 -26.08
N ALA A 255 5.75 -0.77 -26.76
CA ALA A 255 5.98 0.63 -26.39
C ALA A 255 4.68 1.44 -26.53
N GLN A 256 4.34 2.25 -25.52
CA GLN A 256 3.15 3.11 -25.45
C GLN A 256 1.77 2.41 -25.51
N GLY A 257 1.72 1.11 -25.83
CA GLY A 257 0.48 0.33 -25.97
C GLY A 257 -0.28 0.57 -27.28
N ASN A 258 -1.57 0.22 -27.30
CA ASN A 258 -2.47 0.37 -28.44
C ASN A 258 -3.95 0.29 -28.02
N ALA A 259 -4.89 0.40 -28.95
CA ALA A 259 -6.33 0.36 -28.65
C ALA A 259 -6.84 -0.97 -28.06
N VAL A 260 -6.08 -2.07 -28.15
CA VAL A 260 -6.46 -3.41 -27.66
C VAL A 260 -6.05 -3.63 -26.21
N ILE A 261 -4.87 -3.15 -25.82
CA ILE A 261 -4.33 -3.33 -24.45
C ILE A 261 -4.29 -2.03 -23.64
N GLY A 262 -4.81 -0.94 -24.20
CA GLY A 262 -4.76 0.39 -23.61
C GLY A 262 -3.49 1.17 -23.97
N THR A 263 -3.44 2.42 -23.53
CA THR A 263 -2.37 3.37 -23.85
C THR A 263 -1.81 4.00 -22.59
N ILE A 264 -0.57 4.47 -22.64
CA ILE A 264 0.04 5.25 -21.56
C ILE A 264 0.35 6.68 -22.00
N ALA A 265 0.28 7.62 -21.06
CA ALA A 265 0.70 9.00 -21.23
C ALA A 265 1.57 9.46 -20.06
N PRO A 266 2.60 10.30 -20.26
CA PRO A 266 3.36 10.88 -19.16
C PRO A 266 2.47 11.63 -18.18
N SER A 267 2.72 11.48 -16.88
CA SER A 267 2.00 12.21 -15.83
C SER A 267 2.83 13.38 -15.29
N GLN A 268 2.15 14.47 -14.94
CA GLN A 268 2.77 15.63 -14.29
C GLN A 268 3.31 15.33 -12.88
N PHE A 269 2.86 14.24 -12.26
CA PHE A 269 3.28 13.78 -10.93
C PHE A 269 4.49 12.82 -10.98
N GLY A 270 5.14 12.68 -12.14
CA GLY A 270 6.12 11.60 -12.42
C GLY A 270 5.41 10.30 -12.80
N GLY A 271 6.03 9.38 -13.54
CA GLY A 271 5.37 8.14 -13.98
C GLY A 271 4.41 8.29 -15.17
N VAL A 272 3.38 7.43 -15.26
CA VAL A 272 2.42 7.39 -16.38
C VAL A 272 0.97 7.27 -15.94
N MET A 273 0.05 7.84 -16.74
CA MET A 273 -1.37 7.51 -16.72
C MET A 273 -1.62 6.37 -17.71
N TYR A 274 -2.07 5.21 -17.22
CA TYR A 274 -2.56 4.12 -18.06
C TYR A 274 -4.05 4.31 -18.31
N THR A 275 -4.48 4.28 -19.58
CA THR A 275 -5.90 4.29 -19.98
C THR A 275 -6.26 2.92 -20.53
N ALA A 276 -7.23 2.28 -19.90
CA ALA A 276 -7.75 0.98 -20.28
C ALA A 276 -8.38 1.02 -21.68
N PRO A 277 -8.30 -0.08 -22.46
CA PRO A 277 -8.96 -0.18 -23.76
C PRO A 277 -10.49 -0.10 -23.63
N ALA A 278 -11.18 0.08 -24.76
CA ALA A 278 -12.66 0.16 -24.78
C ALA A 278 -13.37 -1.18 -24.54
N VAL A 279 -12.65 -2.30 -24.66
CA VAL A 279 -13.13 -3.66 -24.42
C VAL A 279 -12.04 -4.41 -23.65
N VAL A 280 -12.43 -5.30 -22.75
CA VAL A 280 -11.49 -6.13 -22.00
C VAL A 280 -10.59 -6.92 -22.97
N PRO A 281 -9.26 -6.89 -22.81
CA PRO A 281 -8.35 -7.66 -23.66
C PRO A 281 -8.63 -9.16 -23.60
N THR A 282 -8.43 -9.85 -24.73
CA THR A 282 -8.57 -11.31 -24.82
C THR A 282 -7.23 -11.94 -25.22
N PRO A 283 -6.89 -13.15 -24.72
CA PRO A 283 -7.70 -14.01 -23.84
C PRO A 283 -7.59 -13.66 -22.34
N ASN A 284 -6.69 -12.75 -21.94
CA ASN A 284 -6.45 -12.40 -20.54
C ASN A 284 -6.84 -10.94 -20.28
N ASN A 285 -7.55 -10.69 -19.19
CA ASN A 285 -7.92 -9.35 -18.76
C ASN A 285 -6.78 -8.60 -18.05
N ILE A 286 -5.59 -9.19 -17.94
CA ILE A 286 -4.42 -8.57 -17.32
C ILE A 286 -3.53 -7.91 -18.38
N VAL A 287 -3.16 -6.65 -18.13
CA VAL A 287 -2.15 -5.89 -18.89
C VAL A 287 -0.95 -5.64 -17.99
N GLN A 288 0.21 -6.16 -18.39
CA GLN A 288 1.48 -5.92 -17.70
C GLN A 288 2.13 -4.64 -18.21
N LEU A 289 2.35 -3.71 -17.30
CA LEU A 289 3.08 -2.47 -17.52
C LEU A 289 4.49 -2.62 -16.98
N THR A 290 5.50 -2.37 -17.82
CA THR A 290 6.92 -2.48 -17.47
C THR A 290 7.60 -1.13 -17.61
N ALA A 291 8.22 -0.67 -16.53
CA ALA A 291 9.13 0.47 -16.52
C ALA A 291 10.58 -0.02 -16.57
N THR A 292 11.39 0.54 -17.45
CA THR A 292 12.83 0.21 -17.57
C THR A 292 13.65 1.48 -17.45
N SER A 293 14.68 1.45 -16.60
CA SER A 293 15.57 2.60 -16.43
C SER A 293 16.31 2.91 -17.73
N VAL A 294 16.40 4.20 -18.05
CA VAL A 294 17.25 4.68 -19.15
C VAL A 294 18.72 4.63 -18.75
N ASP A 295 19.02 4.82 -17.46
CA ASP A 295 20.41 4.84 -16.93
C ASP A 295 21.03 3.44 -16.85
N ASP A 296 20.26 2.46 -16.37
CA ASP A 296 20.62 1.04 -16.43
C ASP A 296 19.48 0.21 -17.04
N PRO A 297 19.51 -0.08 -18.35
CA PRO A 297 18.47 -0.85 -19.03
C PRO A 297 18.28 -2.29 -18.55
N LYS A 298 19.16 -2.80 -17.68
CA LYS A 298 18.98 -4.10 -17.02
C LYS A 298 18.04 -4.03 -15.83
N VAL A 299 17.82 -2.83 -15.27
CA VAL A 299 16.92 -2.61 -14.15
C VAL A 299 15.53 -2.24 -14.68
N SER A 300 14.56 -3.11 -14.39
CA SER A 300 13.16 -2.89 -14.74
C SER A 300 12.25 -3.33 -13.60
N ILE A 301 11.05 -2.76 -13.57
CA ILE A 301 9.98 -3.13 -12.65
C ILE A 301 8.69 -3.27 -13.44
N SER A 302 7.82 -4.21 -13.08
CA SER A 302 6.55 -4.44 -13.76
C SER A 302 5.39 -4.43 -12.79
N GLN A 303 4.23 -4.00 -13.27
CA GLN A 303 2.96 -3.98 -12.57
C GLN A 303 1.89 -4.57 -13.48
N ASN A 304 1.14 -5.55 -13.01
CA ASN A 304 -0.04 -6.02 -13.73
C ASN A 304 -1.24 -5.14 -13.40
N VAL A 305 -2.08 -4.91 -14.39
CA VAL A 305 -3.33 -4.17 -14.27
C VAL A 305 -4.48 -5.06 -14.73
N SER A 306 -5.43 -5.33 -13.86
CA SER A 306 -6.66 -6.06 -14.17
C SER A 306 -7.68 -5.14 -14.84
N ILE A 307 -8.13 -5.52 -16.04
CA ILE A 307 -9.11 -4.76 -16.81
C ILE A 307 -10.50 -5.36 -16.62
N PHE A 308 -11.43 -4.58 -16.11
CA PHE A 308 -12.79 -5.01 -15.81
C PHE A 308 -13.81 -4.49 -16.84
N ASN A 309 -14.89 -5.23 -16.99
CA ASN A 309 -16.04 -4.81 -17.79
C ASN A 309 -16.63 -3.50 -17.23
N PRO A 310 -17.33 -2.70 -18.07
CA PRO A 310 -17.91 -1.46 -17.59
C PRO A 310 -19.12 -1.75 -16.68
N VAL A 311 -19.48 -0.78 -15.85
CA VAL A 311 -20.74 -0.82 -15.09
C VAL A 311 -21.90 -0.55 -16.04
N PRO A 312 -22.91 -1.42 -16.14
CA PRO A 312 -24.06 -1.18 -17.01
C PRO A 312 -24.95 -0.08 -16.42
N ILE A 313 -25.43 0.82 -17.27
CA ILE A 313 -26.38 1.86 -16.88
C ILE A 313 -27.73 1.53 -17.50
N LEU A 314 -28.74 1.31 -16.67
CA LEU A 314 -30.12 1.09 -17.09
C LEU A 314 -30.91 2.39 -16.97
N ASN A 315 -31.43 2.90 -18.08
CA ASN A 315 -32.15 4.18 -18.12
C ASN A 315 -33.67 3.98 -18.18
N SER A 316 -34.14 3.00 -18.94
CA SER A 316 -35.56 2.72 -19.09
C SER A 316 -35.80 1.30 -19.59
N ALA A 317 -37.06 0.86 -19.52
CA ALA A 317 -37.52 -0.37 -20.12
C ALA A 317 -38.87 -0.16 -20.79
N THR A 318 -39.23 -1.01 -21.74
CA THR A 318 -40.55 -0.95 -22.39
C THR A 318 -41.04 -2.37 -22.69
N PRO A 319 -42.25 -2.74 -22.23
CA PRO A 319 -43.15 -1.93 -21.38
C PRO A 319 -42.66 -1.81 -19.93
N MET A 320 -43.21 -0.84 -19.17
CA MET A 320 -43.01 -0.66 -17.71
C MET A 320 -44.21 -1.16 -16.88
N ALA A 321 -45.26 -1.60 -17.55
CA ALA A 321 -46.45 -2.18 -16.95
C ALA A 321 -46.76 -3.49 -17.67
N PHE A 322 -47.00 -4.55 -16.91
CA PHE A 322 -47.18 -5.91 -17.40
C PHE A 322 -48.47 -6.50 -16.85
N ASP A 323 -49.08 -7.44 -17.57
CA ASP A 323 -50.08 -8.34 -16.99
C ASP A 323 -49.40 -9.68 -16.60
N PRO A 324 -49.96 -10.46 -15.67
CA PRO A 324 -49.43 -11.78 -15.34
C PRO A 324 -49.40 -12.71 -16.55
N GLY A 325 -48.29 -13.40 -16.73
CA GLY A 325 -48.02 -14.37 -17.79
C GLY A 325 -46.64 -14.18 -18.42
N PRO A 326 -46.37 -14.94 -19.51
CA PRO A 326 -45.19 -14.71 -20.33
C PRO A 326 -45.19 -13.30 -20.91
N ALA A 327 -44.07 -12.59 -20.76
CA ALA A 327 -43.90 -11.24 -21.27
C ALA A 327 -42.51 -11.05 -21.88
N THR A 328 -42.36 -10.00 -22.69
CA THR A 328 -41.06 -9.56 -23.20
C THR A 328 -40.86 -8.11 -22.80
N VAL A 329 -39.66 -7.78 -22.36
CA VAL A 329 -39.25 -6.41 -22.04
C VAL A 329 -38.01 -6.04 -22.83
N VAL A 330 -37.99 -4.82 -23.36
CA VAL A 330 -36.83 -4.23 -24.02
C VAL A 330 -36.23 -3.19 -23.07
N LEU A 331 -34.99 -3.40 -22.65
CA LEU A 331 -34.26 -2.50 -21.75
C LEU A 331 -33.37 -1.59 -22.59
N HIS A 332 -33.37 -0.31 -22.25
CA HIS A 332 -32.58 0.74 -22.88
C HIS A 332 -31.60 1.34 -21.87
N GLY A 333 -30.36 1.47 -22.28
CA GLY A 333 -29.32 1.96 -21.40
C GLY A 333 -28.00 2.22 -22.11
N SER A 334 -26.90 2.04 -21.40
CA SER A 334 -25.55 2.13 -21.96
C SER A 334 -24.60 1.17 -21.25
N ALA A 335 -23.43 0.97 -21.85
CA ALA A 335 -22.39 0.09 -21.32
C ALA A 335 -22.83 -1.38 -21.14
N PHE A 336 -23.85 -1.83 -21.87
CA PHE A 336 -24.17 -3.26 -21.94
C PHE A 336 -23.12 -3.97 -22.78
N ILE A 337 -22.75 -5.19 -22.40
CA ILE A 337 -21.78 -6.00 -23.14
C ILE A 337 -22.37 -7.33 -23.59
N THR A 338 -21.69 -8.00 -24.52
CA THR A 338 -22.05 -9.37 -24.89
C THR A 338 -21.99 -10.27 -23.65
N GLY A 339 -23.05 -11.03 -23.40
CA GLY A 339 -23.22 -11.84 -22.18
C GLY A 339 -23.89 -11.12 -21.01
N ALA A 340 -24.22 -9.82 -21.15
CA ALA A 340 -25.07 -9.13 -20.18
C ALA A 340 -26.42 -9.83 -20.02
N THR A 341 -26.87 -9.94 -18.77
CA THR A 341 -28.10 -10.64 -18.39
C THR A 341 -29.03 -9.69 -17.65
N VAL A 342 -30.32 -9.72 -17.97
CA VAL A 342 -31.34 -9.01 -17.20
C VAL A 342 -31.66 -9.80 -15.95
N LEU A 343 -31.74 -9.12 -14.81
CA LEU A 343 -32.23 -9.66 -13.55
C LEU A 343 -33.66 -9.14 -13.33
N ALA A 344 -34.57 -10.04 -12.95
CA ALA A 344 -35.93 -9.74 -12.55
C ALA A 344 -36.11 -10.14 -11.09
N ASN A 345 -36.26 -9.14 -10.19
CA ASN A 345 -36.20 -9.32 -8.74
C ASN A 345 -34.93 -10.08 -8.31
N GLY A 346 -33.77 -9.66 -8.81
CA GLY A 346 -32.47 -10.32 -8.57
C GLY A 346 -32.25 -11.64 -9.32
N VAL A 347 -33.27 -12.24 -9.95
CA VAL A 347 -33.14 -13.53 -10.63
C VAL A 347 -32.78 -13.34 -12.12
N PRO A 348 -31.70 -13.95 -12.63
CA PRO A 348 -31.36 -13.90 -14.04
C PRO A 348 -32.45 -14.50 -14.94
N VAL A 349 -32.84 -13.77 -15.98
CA VAL A 349 -33.84 -14.23 -16.96
C VAL A 349 -33.23 -14.40 -18.36
N PRO A 350 -33.82 -15.23 -19.24
CA PRO A 350 -33.36 -15.37 -20.62
C PRO A 350 -33.24 -14.01 -21.31
N THR A 351 -32.02 -13.67 -21.71
CA THR A 351 -31.64 -12.34 -22.20
C THR A 351 -30.98 -12.45 -23.57
N THR A 352 -31.38 -11.57 -24.48
CA THR A 352 -30.75 -11.36 -25.78
C THR A 352 -30.02 -10.02 -25.76
N PHE A 353 -28.71 -10.06 -26.01
CA PHE A 353 -27.92 -8.86 -26.25
C PHE A 353 -28.19 -8.34 -27.67
N ASN A 354 -28.80 -7.16 -27.78
CA ASN A 354 -29.06 -6.55 -29.09
C ASN A 354 -27.90 -5.60 -29.47
N SER A 355 -27.48 -4.76 -28.53
CA SER A 355 -26.42 -3.77 -28.70
C SER A 355 -25.94 -3.24 -27.34
N GLY A 356 -24.85 -2.46 -27.33
CA GLY A 356 -24.33 -1.86 -26.09
C GLY A 356 -25.24 -0.86 -25.38
N ASN A 357 -26.42 -0.59 -25.94
CA ASN A 357 -27.46 0.27 -25.38
C ASN A 357 -28.85 -0.40 -25.33
N GLN A 358 -28.98 -1.68 -25.69
CA GLN A 358 -30.26 -2.37 -25.70
C GLN A 358 -30.15 -3.88 -25.42
N LEU A 359 -31.02 -4.36 -24.52
CA LEU A 359 -31.25 -5.79 -24.24
C LEU A 359 -32.73 -6.13 -24.44
N THR A 360 -33.01 -7.39 -24.79
CA THR A 360 -34.38 -7.94 -24.77
C THR A 360 -34.41 -9.11 -23.81
N ALA A 361 -35.34 -9.13 -22.85
CA ALA A 361 -35.50 -10.23 -21.91
C ALA A 361 -36.89 -10.85 -22.00
N SER A 362 -36.94 -12.17 -21.83
CA SER A 362 -38.18 -12.94 -21.71
C SER A 362 -38.49 -13.19 -20.24
N LEU A 363 -39.66 -12.74 -19.81
CA LEU A 363 -40.13 -12.80 -18.43
C LEU A 363 -41.26 -13.82 -18.33
N ASN A 364 -41.39 -14.46 -17.17
CA ASN A 364 -42.57 -15.21 -16.81
C ASN A 364 -43.13 -14.63 -15.51
N LEU A 365 -44.11 -13.74 -15.62
CA LEU A 365 -44.60 -12.91 -14.54
C LEU A 365 -45.79 -13.58 -13.89
N VAL A 366 -45.62 -14.13 -12.69
CA VAL A 366 -46.71 -14.87 -12.03
C VAL A 366 -47.44 -14.02 -10.98
N ASP A 367 -46.79 -12.99 -10.44
CA ASP A 367 -47.31 -12.25 -9.30
C ASP A 367 -47.45 -10.75 -9.61
N PRO A 368 -48.63 -10.16 -9.37
CA PRO A 368 -48.82 -8.71 -9.43
C PRO A 368 -48.00 -7.95 -8.37
N GLY A 369 -47.57 -6.73 -8.70
CA GLY A 369 -46.78 -5.86 -7.81
C GLY A 369 -45.58 -5.20 -8.49
N ASN A 370 -44.65 -4.66 -7.69
CA ASN A 370 -43.40 -4.10 -8.18
C ASN A 370 -42.53 -5.20 -8.78
N LEU A 371 -41.95 -4.92 -9.94
CA LEU A 371 -40.94 -5.75 -10.59
C LEU A 371 -39.64 -4.97 -10.65
N ASP A 372 -38.64 -5.37 -9.88
CA ASP A 372 -37.30 -4.82 -9.99
C ASP A 372 -36.60 -5.40 -11.24
N LEU A 373 -36.10 -4.51 -12.10
CA LEU A 373 -35.32 -4.84 -13.27
C LEU A 373 -33.91 -4.26 -13.14
N GLN A 374 -32.91 -5.11 -13.34
CA GLN A 374 -31.51 -4.71 -13.39
C GLN A 374 -30.82 -5.34 -14.61
N VAL A 375 -29.66 -4.81 -14.97
CA VAL A 375 -28.75 -5.43 -15.95
C VAL A 375 -27.46 -5.83 -15.25
N LEU A 376 -27.08 -7.10 -15.33
CA LEU A 376 -25.78 -7.61 -14.88
C LEU A 376 -24.83 -7.76 -16.06
N ASN A 377 -23.73 -7.01 -16.03
CA ASN A 377 -22.58 -7.32 -16.88
C ASN A 377 -21.75 -8.44 -16.23
N PRO A 378 -21.33 -9.47 -16.98
CA PRO A 378 -20.58 -10.61 -16.47
C PRO A 378 -19.13 -10.25 -16.08
N SER A 379 -18.42 -11.22 -15.49
CA SER A 379 -16.97 -11.15 -15.24
C SER A 379 -16.14 -10.96 -16.52
N PRO A 380 -14.92 -10.39 -16.43
CA PRO A 380 -14.25 -9.90 -15.22
C PRO A 380 -14.81 -8.58 -14.70
N GLY A 381 -14.86 -8.43 -13.38
CA GLY A 381 -15.46 -7.27 -12.70
C GLY A 381 -16.97 -7.17 -12.87
N PRO A 382 -17.75 -8.20 -12.48
CA PRO A 382 -19.19 -8.18 -12.61
C PRO A 382 -19.79 -6.95 -11.92
N ALA A 383 -20.79 -6.35 -12.56
CA ALA A 383 -21.48 -5.17 -12.05
C ALA A 383 -22.93 -5.19 -12.49
N THR A 384 -23.85 -4.94 -11.55
CA THR A 384 -25.26 -4.70 -11.83
C THR A 384 -25.48 -3.24 -12.16
N SER A 385 -26.57 -2.92 -12.86
CA SER A 385 -27.08 -1.56 -12.96
C SER A 385 -27.84 -1.22 -11.68
N THR A 386 -28.15 0.06 -11.49
CA THR A 386 -29.17 0.42 -10.51
C THR A 386 -30.54 -0.10 -10.94
N ASP A 387 -31.41 -0.23 -9.95
CA ASP A 387 -32.76 -0.78 -10.06
C ASP A 387 -33.62 0.10 -10.96
N LEU A 388 -34.50 -0.55 -11.71
CA LEU A 388 -35.58 0.09 -12.45
C LEU A 388 -36.90 -0.62 -12.14
N ILE A 389 -37.77 0.04 -11.37
CA ILE A 389 -39.00 -0.55 -10.88
C ILE A 389 -40.12 -0.45 -11.92
N ALA A 390 -40.54 -1.59 -12.47
CA ALA A 390 -41.74 -1.75 -13.28
C ALA A 390 -42.94 -2.24 -12.45
N GLN A 391 -44.13 -2.33 -13.06
CA GLN A 391 -45.37 -2.76 -12.43
C GLN A 391 -45.96 -4.00 -13.11
N ILE A 392 -46.45 -4.95 -12.32
CA ILE A 392 -47.25 -6.08 -12.78
C ILE A 392 -48.68 -5.86 -12.28
N ASN A 393 -49.62 -5.67 -13.19
CA ASN A 393 -51.02 -5.41 -12.93
C ASN A 393 -51.68 -6.63 -12.26
N GLY A 394 -52.69 -6.36 -11.44
CA GLY A 394 -53.51 -7.38 -10.82
C GLY A 394 -53.64 -7.17 -9.31
N THR A 395 -54.39 -8.06 -8.67
CA THR A 395 -54.48 -8.08 -7.21
C THR A 395 -53.24 -8.77 -6.65
N PRO A 396 -52.44 -8.12 -5.78
CA PRO A 396 -51.27 -8.74 -5.19
C PRO A 396 -51.63 -10.09 -4.59
N THR A 397 -50.80 -11.10 -4.85
CA THR A 397 -50.83 -12.35 -4.08
C THR A 397 -50.74 -12.02 -2.59
N THR A 398 -51.51 -12.70 -1.75
CA THR A 398 -51.40 -12.58 -0.29
C THR A 398 -49.96 -12.85 0.10
N LEU A 399 -49.25 -11.81 0.53
CA LEU A 399 -47.86 -11.90 0.96
C LEU A 399 -47.76 -12.79 2.21
N ALA A 400 -46.73 -13.62 2.28
CA ALA A 400 -46.43 -14.41 3.47
C ALA A 400 -45.97 -13.51 4.63
N VAL A 401 -45.25 -12.42 4.29
CA VAL A 401 -44.73 -11.42 5.21
C VAL A 401 -44.98 -10.04 4.62
N SER A 402 -45.36 -9.05 5.43
CA SER A 402 -45.53 -7.67 4.94
C SER A 402 -44.20 -7.07 4.50
N ALA A 403 -44.19 -6.11 3.56
CA ALA A 403 -42.94 -5.49 3.10
C ALA A 403 -42.18 -4.80 4.25
N THR A 404 -42.88 -4.21 5.21
CA THR A 404 -42.28 -3.58 6.40
C THR A 404 -41.64 -4.62 7.32
N ASP A 405 -42.31 -5.74 7.58
CA ASP A 405 -41.76 -6.82 8.41
C ASP A 405 -40.61 -7.56 7.71
N ALA A 406 -40.65 -7.67 6.39
CA ALA A 406 -39.57 -8.20 5.58
C ALA A 406 -38.34 -7.29 5.65
N SER A 407 -38.51 -5.97 5.46
CA SER A 407 -37.41 -5.01 5.60
C SER A 407 -36.79 -5.05 6.99
N ARG A 408 -37.62 -5.00 8.04
CA ARG A 408 -37.16 -5.08 9.44
C ARG A 408 -36.38 -6.36 9.73
N PHE A 409 -36.85 -7.50 9.20
CA PHE A 409 -36.14 -8.76 9.32
C PHE A 409 -34.78 -8.70 8.62
N LEU A 410 -34.73 -8.16 7.39
CA LEU A 410 -33.50 -8.08 6.60
C LEU A 410 -32.48 -7.11 7.20
N GLU A 411 -32.89 -6.00 7.81
CA GLU A 411 -31.99 -5.10 8.54
C GLU A 411 -31.24 -5.79 9.70
N GLN A 412 -31.82 -6.86 10.26
CA GLN A 412 -31.22 -7.65 11.33
C GLN A 412 -30.47 -8.88 10.80
N ALA A 413 -31.04 -9.54 9.78
CA ALA A 413 -30.53 -10.79 9.22
C ALA A 413 -29.47 -10.60 8.12
N THR A 414 -29.32 -9.39 7.58
CA THR A 414 -28.38 -9.04 6.50
C THR A 414 -27.64 -7.74 6.85
N PHE A 415 -26.87 -7.18 5.91
CA PHE A 415 -26.29 -5.85 6.05
C PHE A 415 -27.22 -4.69 5.63
N GLY A 416 -28.47 -4.99 5.26
CA GLY A 416 -29.44 -4.03 4.77
C GLY A 416 -30.23 -4.62 3.60
N ALA A 417 -31.47 -4.18 3.46
CA ALA A 417 -32.39 -4.72 2.48
C ALA A 417 -32.26 -4.02 1.11
N THR A 418 -32.38 -4.79 0.03
CA THR A 418 -32.69 -4.26 -1.31
C THR A 418 -34.18 -4.43 -1.61
N ASP A 419 -34.73 -3.75 -2.63
CA ASP A 419 -36.11 -4.01 -3.07
C ASP A 419 -36.33 -5.48 -3.45
N GLY A 420 -35.37 -6.07 -4.16
CA GLY A 420 -35.37 -7.47 -4.54
C GLY A 420 -35.45 -8.39 -3.32
N ASP A 421 -34.64 -8.13 -2.28
CA ASP A 421 -34.64 -8.91 -1.05
C ASP A 421 -35.98 -8.82 -0.30
N ILE A 422 -36.53 -7.60 -0.14
CA ILE A 422 -37.82 -7.37 0.55
C ILE A 422 -38.93 -8.11 -0.18
N HIS A 423 -39.01 -7.95 -1.49
CA HIS A 423 -40.04 -8.54 -2.31
C HIS A 423 -39.95 -10.07 -2.30
N HIS A 424 -38.74 -10.63 -2.42
CA HIS A 424 -38.51 -12.07 -2.36
C HIS A 424 -38.94 -12.65 -1.00
N LEU A 425 -38.45 -12.08 0.11
CA LEU A 425 -38.81 -12.53 1.45
C LEU A 425 -40.32 -12.40 1.73
N SER A 426 -40.94 -11.30 1.27
CA SER A 426 -42.39 -11.08 1.43
C SER A 426 -43.21 -12.20 0.78
N LYS A 427 -42.69 -12.84 -0.26
CA LYS A 427 -43.34 -13.95 -0.96
C LYS A 427 -43.06 -15.31 -0.35
N VAL A 428 -41.80 -15.66 -0.18
CA VAL A 428 -41.40 -17.01 0.25
C VAL A 428 -41.58 -17.21 1.75
N GLY A 429 -41.59 -16.11 2.52
CA GLY A 429 -41.66 -16.12 3.97
C GLY A 429 -40.34 -16.53 4.63
N TYR A 430 -40.27 -16.37 5.95
CA TYR A 430 -38.99 -16.49 6.67
C TYR A 430 -38.33 -17.87 6.56
N LEU A 431 -39.10 -18.95 6.67
CA LEU A 431 -38.54 -20.31 6.75
C LEU A 431 -37.91 -20.77 5.42
N GLU A 432 -38.55 -20.42 4.29
CA GLU A 432 -38.00 -20.72 2.97
C GLU A 432 -36.77 -19.85 2.70
N TRP A 433 -36.85 -18.55 3.03
CA TRP A 433 -35.70 -17.65 2.91
C TRP A 433 -34.47 -18.15 3.71
N PHE A 434 -34.66 -18.65 4.94
CA PHE A 434 -33.58 -19.29 5.70
C PHE A 434 -33.02 -20.52 4.99
N SER A 435 -33.90 -21.37 4.45
CA SER A 435 -33.48 -22.58 3.73
C SER A 435 -32.60 -22.23 2.53
N GLU A 436 -32.98 -21.22 1.76
CA GLU A 436 -32.18 -20.70 0.65
C GLU A 436 -30.83 -20.14 1.13
N GLN A 437 -30.83 -19.25 2.13
CA GLN A 437 -29.60 -18.64 2.66
C GLN A 437 -28.62 -19.67 3.25
N PHE A 438 -29.12 -20.75 3.85
CA PHE A 438 -28.28 -21.84 4.34
C PHE A 438 -27.66 -22.68 3.22
N LEU A 439 -28.29 -22.72 2.04
CA LEU A 439 -27.82 -23.44 0.85
C LEU A 439 -26.95 -22.58 -0.08
N THR A 440 -27.05 -21.25 0.03
CA THR A 440 -26.20 -20.32 -0.73
C THR A 440 -24.73 -20.60 -0.46
N GLN A 441 -23.96 -20.73 -1.54
CA GLN A 441 -22.52 -20.96 -1.48
C GLN A 441 -21.83 -19.79 -0.77
N PRO A 442 -20.89 -20.06 0.16
CA PRO A 442 -20.12 -19.01 0.81
C PRO A 442 -19.31 -18.21 -0.20
N THR A 443 -19.33 -16.88 -0.07
CA THR A 443 -18.35 -16.01 -0.73
C THR A 443 -17.10 -15.90 0.16
N LEU A 444 -15.92 -16.17 -0.41
CA LEU A 444 -14.65 -16.26 0.33
C LEU A 444 -13.79 -15.00 0.13
N HIS A 445 -13.29 -14.44 1.22
CA HIS A 445 -12.43 -13.24 1.24
C HIS A 445 -11.00 -13.59 0.90
N MET A 446 -10.52 -14.76 1.33
CA MET A 446 -9.15 -15.21 1.07
C MET A 446 -8.87 -15.30 -0.44
N THR A 447 -9.82 -15.79 -1.23
CA THR A 447 -9.66 -15.89 -2.69
C THR A 447 -9.48 -14.52 -3.36
N ASP A 448 -10.29 -13.53 -2.99
CA ASP A 448 -10.17 -12.16 -3.53
C ASP A 448 -8.87 -11.48 -3.07
N VAL A 449 -8.51 -11.65 -1.80
CA VAL A 449 -7.24 -11.14 -1.27
C VAL A 449 -6.05 -11.78 -1.98
N GLU A 450 -6.07 -13.11 -2.18
CA GLU A 450 -5.01 -13.83 -2.88
C GLU A 450 -4.90 -13.40 -4.35
N GLU A 451 -6.03 -13.21 -5.04
CA GLU A 451 -6.04 -12.68 -6.41
C GLU A 451 -5.39 -11.29 -6.47
N LYS A 452 -5.77 -10.36 -5.58
CA LYS A 452 -5.18 -9.01 -5.52
C LYS A 452 -3.68 -9.04 -5.21
N LEU A 453 -3.25 -9.91 -4.29
CA LEU A 453 -1.83 -10.11 -3.98
C LEU A 453 -1.06 -10.68 -5.19
N MET A 454 -1.63 -11.65 -5.90
CA MET A 454 -1.00 -12.25 -7.09
C MET A 454 -0.95 -11.29 -8.28
N VAL A 455 -1.96 -10.46 -8.49
CA VAL A 455 -1.93 -9.42 -9.54
C VAL A 455 -0.76 -8.48 -9.27
N ASN A 456 -0.58 -8.05 -8.02
CA ASN A 456 0.46 -7.08 -7.68
C ASN A 456 1.86 -7.68 -7.58
N ASN A 457 1.92 -8.98 -7.25
CA ASN A 457 3.16 -9.71 -7.05
C ASN A 457 3.02 -11.09 -7.70
N PRO A 458 3.06 -11.17 -9.05
CA PRO A 458 2.87 -12.43 -9.76
C PRO A 458 3.95 -13.43 -9.31
N PRO A 459 3.57 -14.68 -8.99
CA PRO A 459 4.51 -15.65 -8.46
C PRO A 459 5.65 -15.89 -9.45
N CYS A 460 6.85 -16.05 -8.90
CA CYS A 460 8.03 -16.39 -9.69
C CYS A 460 7.95 -17.86 -10.14
N ALA A 461 8.93 -18.34 -10.89
CA ALA A 461 9.03 -19.77 -11.18
C ALA A 461 8.91 -20.57 -9.87
N ALA A 462 8.13 -21.66 -9.87
CA ALA A 462 7.82 -22.41 -8.65
C ALA A 462 9.06 -22.86 -7.84
N ASN A 463 10.19 -23.06 -8.52
CA ASN A 463 11.47 -23.43 -7.94
C ASN A 463 12.35 -22.24 -7.52
N ASP A 464 11.95 -21.00 -7.79
CA ASP A 464 12.65 -19.78 -7.37
C ASP A 464 12.19 -19.34 -5.98
N VAL A 465 12.72 -20.03 -4.98
CA VAL A 465 12.37 -19.83 -3.56
C VAL A 465 12.71 -18.41 -3.08
N THR A 466 13.84 -17.85 -3.52
CA THR A 466 14.28 -16.50 -3.12
C THR A 466 13.37 -15.42 -3.66
N CYS A 467 12.94 -15.54 -4.92
CA CYS A 467 12.03 -14.57 -5.53
C CYS A 467 10.66 -14.63 -4.88
N ASN A 468 10.09 -15.83 -4.71
CA ASN A 468 8.78 -15.98 -4.09
C ASN A 468 8.78 -15.54 -2.60
N SER A 469 9.87 -15.73 -1.86
CA SER A 469 9.98 -15.24 -0.48
C SER A 469 10.07 -13.71 -0.40
N ALA A 470 10.76 -13.06 -1.35
CA ALA A 470 10.79 -11.60 -1.45
C ALA A 470 9.39 -11.03 -1.76
N LEU A 471 8.64 -11.67 -2.67
CA LEU A 471 7.25 -11.28 -2.97
C LEU A 471 6.32 -11.47 -1.78
N PHE A 472 6.48 -12.56 -1.02
CA PHE A 472 5.72 -12.79 0.21
C PHE A 472 5.93 -11.67 1.23
N LEU A 473 7.18 -11.25 1.48
CA LEU A 473 7.48 -10.13 2.39
C LEU A 473 6.86 -8.82 1.91
N ALA A 474 6.85 -8.56 0.60
CA ALA A 474 6.20 -7.38 0.02
C ALA A 474 4.67 -7.40 0.20
N ASN A 475 4.06 -8.59 0.17
CA ASN A 475 2.62 -8.79 0.32
C ASN A 475 2.09 -8.60 1.74
N LEU A 476 2.96 -8.58 2.76
CA LEU A 476 2.56 -8.43 4.17
C LEU A 476 1.85 -7.10 4.47
N ALA A 477 1.99 -6.07 3.61
CA ALA A 477 1.34 -4.78 3.76
C ALA A 477 -0.09 -4.71 3.19
N GLY A 478 -0.62 -5.81 2.65
CA GLY A 478 -1.89 -5.86 1.90
C GLY A 478 -3.19 -5.82 2.71
N GLN A 479 -3.21 -5.31 3.95
CA GLN A 479 -4.44 -5.33 4.78
C GLN A 479 -5.62 -4.58 4.17
N ASN A 480 -5.36 -3.58 3.31
CA ASN A 480 -6.42 -2.88 2.59
C ASN A 480 -7.23 -3.83 1.69
N TYR A 481 -6.64 -4.92 1.19
CA TYR A 481 -7.37 -5.89 0.36
C TYR A 481 -8.42 -6.65 1.17
N VAL A 482 -8.19 -6.89 2.46
CA VAL A 482 -9.18 -7.53 3.36
C VAL A 482 -10.40 -6.62 3.51
N ALA A 483 -10.18 -5.33 3.72
CA ALA A 483 -11.27 -4.36 3.83
C ALA A 483 -12.04 -4.20 2.52
N GLN A 484 -11.33 -4.10 1.39
CA GLN A 484 -11.95 -4.06 0.06
C GLN A 484 -12.80 -5.31 -0.21
N SER A 485 -12.28 -6.50 0.12
CA SER A 485 -13.04 -7.74 0.03
C SER A 485 -14.29 -7.72 0.91
N PHE A 486 -14.18 -7.18 2.12
CA PHE A 486 -15.30 -7.03 3.03
C PHE A 486 -16.42 -6.17 2.45
N TYR A 487 -16.12 -4.96 1.98
CA TYR A 487 -17.15 -4.09 1.40
C TYR A 487 -17.73 -4.68 0.12
N GLN A 488 -16.90 -5.27 -0.74
CA GLN A 488 -17.37 -5.96 -1.93
C GLN A 488 -18.41 -7.03 -1.59
N GLN A 489 -18.13 -7.90 -0.61
CA GLN A 489 -19.03 -9.00 -0.26
C GLN A 489 -20.24 -8.55 0.56
N ALA A 490 -20.08 -7.57 1.45
CA ALA A 490 -21.19 -7.00 2.18
C ALA A 490 -22.22 -6.34 1.23
N LEU A 491 -21.75 -5.66 0.18
CA LEU A 491 -22.61 -4.97 -0.78
C LEU A 491 -23.17 -5.91 -1.87
N ALA A 492 -22.36 -6.81 -2.42
CA ALA A 492 -22.71 -7.60 -3.61
C ALA A 492 -22.84 -9.11 -3.38
N GLY A 493 -22.50 -9.63 -2.20
CA GLY A 493 -22.59 -11.06 -1.90
C GLY A 493 -24.05 -11.56 -1.81
N ASN A 494 -24.32 -12.77 -2.30
CA ASN A 494 -25.64 -13.39 -2.24
C ASN A 494 -25.92 -14.13 -0.92
N ASP A 495 -24.87 -14.48 -0.18
CA ASP A 495 -24.90 -15.20 1.10
C ASP A 495 -25.05 -14.23 2.30
N GLN A 496 -25.97 -13.27 2.20
CA GLN A 496 -26.10 -12.15 3.12
C GLN A 496 -26.28 -12.56 4.59
N LEU A 497 -27.06 -13.61 4.88
CA LEU A 497 -27.18 -14.11 6.25
C LEU A 497 -25.83 -14.60 6.78
N ARG A 498 -25.05 -15.29 5.96
CA ARG A 498 -23.74 -15.81 6.34
C ARG A 498 -22.76 -14.66 6.58
N GLN A 499 -22.74 -13.66 5.71
CA GLN A 499 -21.87 -12.50 5.85
C GLN A 499 -22.24 -11.68 7.11
N ARG A 500 -23.53 -11.50 7.40
CA ARG A 500 -23.98 -10.84 8.63
C ARG A 500 -23.61 -11.61 9.89
N MET A 501 -23.77 -12.93 9.87
CA MET A 501 -23.35 -13.80 10.98
C MET A 501 -21.85 -13.78 11.19
N LYS A 502 -21.07 -13.85 10.11
CA LYS A 502 -19.62 -13.76 10.12
C LYS A 502 -19.13 -12.46 10.77
N TYR A 503 -19.77 -11.34 10.46
CA TYR A 503 -19.51 -10.07 11.11
C TYR A 503 -19.79 -10.12 12.61
N SER A 504 -21.00 -10.54 13.04
CA SER A 504 -21.32 -10.68 14.46
C SER A 504 -20.38 -11.62 15.21
N LEU A 505 -20.01 -12.75 14.59
CA LEU A 505 -19.05 -13.68 15.16
C LEU A 505 -17.66 -13.06 15.28
N SER A 506 -17.22 -12.22 14.34
CA SER A 506 -15.94 -11.53 14.45
C SER A 506 -15.90 -10.49 15.58
N GLU A 507 -17.06 -10.00 16.04
CA GLU A 507 -17.16 -9.13 17.20
C GLU A 507 -17.07 -9.89 18.52
N MET A 508 -17.40 -11.17 18.51
CA MET A 508 -17.33 -12.08 19.67
C MET A 508 -15.99 -12.81 19.73
N PHE A 509 -15.50 -13.32 18.59
CA PHE A 509 -14.23 -14.01 18.41
C PHE A 509 -13.21 -13.06 17.79
N VAL A 510 -12.77 -12.10 18.60
CA VAL A 510 -12.01 -10.95 18.11
C VAL A 510 -10.59 -11.33 17.72
N VAL A 511 -10.21 -10.95 16.51
CA VAL A 511 -8.81 -10.73 16.09
C VAL A 511 -8.71 -9.32 15.51
N SER A 512 -7.53 -8.72 15.56
CA SER A 512 -7.35 -7.35 15.08
C SER A 512 -6.05 -7.15 14.33
N SER A 513 -6.12 -6.58 13.13
CA SER A 513 -4.96 -6.16 12.36
C SER A 513 -4.27 -4.92 12.93
N THR A 514 -4.80 -4.29 13.98
CA THR A 514 -4.08 -3.24 14.74
C THR A 514 -3.02 -3.84 15.67
N ASN A 515 -3.17 -5.13 16.02
CA ASN A 515 -2.15 -5.87 16.75
C ASN A 515 -0.95 -6.12 15.83
N GLY A 516 0.26 -5.71 16.25
CA GLY A 516 1.48 -5.84 15.43
C GLY A 516 1.85 -7.28 15.04
N ALA A 517 1.34 -8.29 15.74
CA ALA A 517 1.54 -9.69 15.39
C ALA A 517 0.58 -10.15 14.27
N VAL A 518 -0.60 -9.55 14.12
CA VAL A 518 -1.63 -9.90 13.11
C VAL A 518 -1.59 -8.95 11.92
N GLY A 519 -1.27 -7.67 12.13
CA GLY A 519 -1.39 -6.58 11.15
C GLY A 519 -0.64 -6.77 9.84
N ASN A 520 0.30 -7.70 9.77
CA ASN A 520 1.07 -8.00 8.56
C ASN A 520 0.66 -9.33 7.89
N MET A 521 -0.53 -9.87 8.19
CA MET A 521 -0.99 -11.18 7.72
C MET A 521 -2.35 -11.10 7.02
N PRO A 522 -2.46 -10.42 5.86
CA PRO A 522 -3.76 -10.22 5.20
C PRO A 522 -4.44 -11.52 4.77
N ARG A 523 -3.67 -12.54 4.35
CA ARG A 523 -4.22 -13.87 4.01
C ARG A 523 -4.78 -14.56 5.25
N GLY A 524 -4.01 -14.63 6.33
CA GLY A 524 -4.47 -15.17 7.61
C GLY A 524 -5.68 -14.44 8.20
N THR A 525 -5.75 -13.12 8.10
CA THR A 525 -6.93 -12.35 8.54
C THR A 525 -8.17 -12.67 7.69
N ALA A 526 -8.01 -12.75 6.36
CA ALA A 526 -9.10 -13.12 5.46
C ALA A 526 -9.59 -14.57 5.68
N ASP A 527 -8.66 -15.50 5.89
CA ASP A 527 -8.95 -16.90 6.20
C ASP A 527 -9.63 -17.08 7.56
N PHE A 528 -9.18 -16.35 8.59
CA PHE A 528 -9.86 -16.32 9.89
C PHE A 528 -11.31 -15.90 9.73
N TYR A 529 -11.53 -14.82 8.98
CA TYR A 529 -12.87 -14.35 8.69
C TYR A 529 -13.65 -15.46 7.99
N ASP A 530 -13.15 -16.02 6.88
CA ASP A 530 -13.81 -17.09 6.11
C ASP A 530 -14.15 -18.33 6.95
N MET A 531 -13.29 -18.73 7.89
CA MET A 531 -13.54 -19.80 8.85
C MET A 531 -14.80 -19.51 9.70
N LEU A 532 -14.96 -18.28 10.21
CA LEU A 532 -16.19 -17.90 10.92
C LEU A 532 -17.44 -18.06 10.03
N GLY A 533 -17.34 -17.76 8.74
CA GLY A 533 -18.43 -17.91 7.78
C GLY A 533 -18.75 -19.38 7.43
N LYS A 534 -17.73 -20.23 7.38
CA LYS A 534 -17.86 -21.68 7.21
C LYS A 534 -18.61 -22.30 8.39
N ASP A 535 -18.28 -21.89 9.61
CA ASP A 535 -18.85 -22.44 10.84
C ASP A 535 -20.11 -21.73 11.33
N ALA A 536 -20.47 -20.58 10.74
CA ALA A 536 -21.64 -19.78 11.10
C ALA A 536 -22.95 -20.59 11.15
N PHE A 537 -23.07 -21.63 10.31
CA PHE A 537 -24.24 -22.51 10.23
C PHE A 537 -23.96 -23.94 10.67
N GLY A 538 -22.84 -24.16 11.36
CA GLY A 538 -22.39 -25.46 11.86
C GLY A 538 -22.77 -25.67 13.32
N ASN A 539 -21.84 -26.23 14.08
CA ASN A 539 -22.00 -26.44 15.52
C ASN A 539 -21.04 -25.52 16.30
N PHE A 540 -21.52 -24.89 17.37
CA PHE A 540 -20.69 -24.00 18.20
C PHE A 540 -19.42 -24.68 18.73
N ARG A 541 -19.47 -25.99 19.05
CA ARG A 541 -18.28 -26.71 19.51
C ARG A 541 -17.18 -26.74 18.44
N GLN A 542 -17.55 -26.93 17.17
CA GLN A 542 -16.61 -26.91 16.05
C GLN A 542 -16.04 -25.51 15.84
N LEU A 543 -16.92 -24.50 15.83
CA LEU A 543 -16.52 -23.09 15.75
C LEU A 543 -15.49 -22.73 16.84
N LEU A 544 -15.72 -23.15 18.08
CA LEU A 544 -14.79 -22.90 19.17
C LEU A 544 -13.43 -23.56 18.93
N GLU A 545 -13.39 -24.78 18.38
CA GLU A 545 -12.13 -25.46 18.03
C GLU A 545 -11.37 -24.74 16.93
N ASP A 546 -12.07 -24.40 15.86
CA ASP A 546 -11.47 -23.79 14.68
C ASP A 546 -10.98 -22.37 15.02
N VAL A 547 -11.70 -21.62 15.86
CA VAL A 547 -11.20 -20.37 16.46
C VAL A 547 -9.96 -20.62 17.33
N THR A 548 -9.98 -21.63 18.21
CA THR A 548 -8.86 -21.94 19.12
C THR A 548 -7.58 -22.25 18.35
N LEU A 549 -7.69 -23.03 17.28
CA LEU A 549 -6.56 -23.49 16.49
C LEU A 549 -6.20 -22.53 15.35
N HIS A 550 -6.96 -21.47 15.11
CA HIS A 550 -6.61 -20.54 14.05
C HIS A 550 -5.34 -19.73 14.41
N PRO A 551 -4.33 -19.64 13.53
CA PRO A 551 -3.08 -18.95 13.83
C PRO A 551 -3.28 -17.47 14.17
N MET A 552 -4.21 -16.76 13.53
CA MET A 552 -4.51 -15.36 13.88
C MET A 552 -5.01 -15.20 15.33
N MET A 553 -5.88 -16.10 15.80
CA MET A 553 -6.33 -16.10 17.19
C MET A 553 -5.16 -16.46 18.13
N GLY A 554 -4.38 -17.47 17.75
CA GLY A 554 -3.19 -17.87 18.49
C GLY A 554 -2.16 -16.74 18.65
N LYS A 555 -1.99 -15.89 17.63
CA LYS A 555 -1.13 -14.70 17.72
C LYS A 555 -1.77 -13.58 18.54
N PHE A 556 -3.06 -13.34 18.34
CA PHE A 556 -3.78 -12.24 19.01
C PHE A 556 -3.82 -12.44 20.53
N LEU A 557 -4.00 -13.68 20.99
CA LEU A 557 -4.11 -14.05 22.40
C LEU A 557 -2.93 -14.89 22.92
N SER A 558 -1.79 -14.82 22.24
CA SER A 558 -0.51 -15.45 22.64
C SER A 558 -0.55 -16.95 22.97
N MET A 559 -1.48 -17.72 22.37
CA MET A 559 -1.46 -19.18 22.41
C MET A 559 -0.44 -19.78 21.44
N LEU A 560 -0.20 -19.13 20.30
CA LEU A 560 0.75 -19.62 19.30
C LEU A 560 2.17 -19.60 19.88
N GLY A 561 2.79 -20.77 19.98
CA GLY A 561 4.11 -20.93 20.58
C GLY A 561 4.11 -20.90 22.11
N ASN A 562 2.95 -21.08 22.77
CA ASN A 562 2.87 -21.18 24.23
C ASN A 562 3.52 -22.48 24.71
N ASP A 563 4.65 -22.39 25.41
CA ASP A 563 5.44 -23.56 25.83
C ASP A 563 5.11 -23.96 27.28
N LYS A 564 5.30 -25.24 27.63
CA LYS A 564 4.89 -25.94 28.87
C LYS A 564 5.33 -25.37 30.23
N GLY A 565 6.05 -24.26 30.24
CA GLY A 565 6.69 -23.69 31.42
C GLY A 565 7.94 -24.44 31.86
N ASP A 566 8.73 -23.77 32.70
CA ASP A 566 9.95 -24.28 33.34
C ASP A 566 10.10 -23.69 34.75
N SER A 567 11.25 -23.90 35.42
CA SER A 567 11.48 -23.40 36.79
C SER A 567 11.41 -21.88 36.96
N THR A 568 11.43 -21.13 35.86
CA THR A 568 11.49 -19.67 35.83
C THR A 568 10.34 -19.01 35.07
N ARG A 569 9.50 -19.81 34.40
CA ARG A 569 8.46 -19.32 33.50
C ARG A 569 7.24 -20.23 33.56
N ASP A 570 6.10 -19.63 33.88
CA ASP A 570 4.80 -20.30 33.73
C ASP A 570 4.32 -20.23 32.27
N PRO A 571 3.41 -21.14 31.84
CA PRO A 571 2.69 -21.00 30.58
C PRO A 571 1.95 -19.66 30.46
N ASP A 572 1.78 -19.16 29.24
CA ASP A 572 0.98 -17.96 28.97
C ASP A 572 -0.50 -18.24 29.28
N GLU A 573 -1.10 -17.37 30.10
CA GLU A 573 -2.47 -17.48 30.60
C GLU A 573 -3.50 -16.74 29.74
N ASN A 574 -3.08 -15.93 28.77
CA ASN A 574 -3.94 -14.96 28.09
C ASN A 574 -5.09 -15.66 27.35
N TYR A 575 -4.80 -16.60 26.44
CA TYR A 575 -5.84 -17.38 25.77
C TYR A 575 -6.73 -18.15 26.76
N ALA A 576 -6.15 -18.75 27.80
CA ALA A 576 -6.90 -19.50 28.81
C ALA A 576 -7.92 -18.62 29.56
N ARG A 577 -7.56 -17.36 29.82
CA ARG A 577 -8.45 -16.38 30.43
C ARG A 577 -9.54 -15.95 29.47
N GLU A 578 -9.16 -15.55 28.26
CA GLU A 578 -10.11 -14.96 27.30
C GLU A 578 -11.08 -16.00 26.71
N VAL A 579 -10.64 -17.26 26.50
CA VAL A 579 -11.55 -18.32 26.05
C VAL A 579 -12.68 -18.58 27.05
N MET A 580 -12.41 -18.47 28.36
CA MET A 580 -13.44 -18.53 29.39
C MET A 580 -14.24 -17.23 29.48
N GLN A 581 -13.55 -16.10 29.57
CA GLN A 581 -14.13 -14.80 29.91
C GLN A 581 -14.94 -14.16 28.79
N LEU A 582 -14.40 -14.18 27.57
CA LEU A 582 -14.95 -13.44 26.43
C LEU A 582 -15.64 -14.38 25.44
N LEU A 583 -15.08 -15.57 25.22
CA LEU A 583 -15.53 -16.44 24.13
C LEU A 583 -16.61 -17.45 24.53
N THR A 584 -16.71 -17.82 25.82
CA THR A 584 -17.60 -18.92 26.24
C THR A 584 -18.45 -18.68 27.48
N ILE A 585 -17.86 -18.57 28.67
CA ILE A 585 -18.60 -18.69 29.94
C ILE A 585 -18.67 -17.40 30.73
N GLY A 586 -18.08 -16.29 30.29
CA GLY A 586 -18.22 -15.00 30.98
C GLY A 586 -17.55 -14.97 32.36
N LEU A 587 -17.65 -13.82 33.04
CA LEU A 587 -17.10 -13.60 34.38
C LEU A 587 -17.95 -14.17 35.53
N TYR A 588 -19.27 -14.21 35.33
CA TYR A 588 -20.24 -14.52 36.39
C TYR A 588 -21.22 -15.58 35.95
N GLN A 589 -21.63 -16.44 36.89
CA GLN A 589 -22.63 -17.47 36.66
C GLN A 589 -23.96 -16.79 36.35
N LEU A 590 -24.70 -17.40 35.44
CA LEU A 590 -25.97 -16.95 34.91
C LEU A 590 -27.02 -18.01 35.20
N ASN A 591 -28.24 -17.55 35.41
CA ASN A 591 -29.42 -18.38 35.27
C ASN A 591 -29.66 -18.68 33.77
N PRO A 592 -30.48 -19.69 33.42
CA PRO A 592 -30.80 -19.99 32.02
C PRO A 592 -31.38 -18.81 31.24
N ASP A 593 -31.98 -17.83 31.91
CA ASP A 593 -32.54 -16.60 31.33
C ASP A 593 -31.51 -15.47 31.15
N GLY A 594 -30.22 -15.73 31.40
CA GLY A 594 -29.14 -14.75 31.27
C GLY A 594 -29.02 -13.73 32.39
N THR A 595 -29.85 -13.80 33.43
CA THR A 595 -29.67 -12.99 34.64
C THR A 595 -28.51 -13.53 35.48
N GLN A 596 -27.80 -12.64 36.18
CA GLN A 596 -26.70 -13.05 37.05
C GLN A 596 -27.21 -13.87 38.23
N LYS A 597 -26.54 -14.99 38.50
CA LYS A 597 -26.80 -15.81 39.68
C LYS A 597 -26.14 -15.15 40.88
N LEU A 598 -26.93 -14.97 41.94
CA LEU A 598 -26.49 -14.34 43.18
C LEU A 598 -26.35 -15.38 44.28
N ASP A 599 -25.37 -15.19 45.17
CA ASP A 599 -25.25 -15.96 46.39
C ASP A 599 -26.30 -15.56 47.44
N ALA A 600 -26.30 -16.22 48.60
CA ALA A 600 -27.23 -15.92 49.69
C ALA A 600 -27.12 -14.49 50.26
N THR A 601 -26.04 -13.77 49.93
CA THR A 601 -25.78 -12.38 50.35
C THR A 601 -26.08 -11.36 49.25
N GLY A 602 -26.51 -11.79 48.07
CA GLY A 602 -26.83 -10.93 46.94
C GLY A 602 -25.64 -10.57 46.05
N ASN A 603 -24.47 -11.20 46.24
CA ASN A 603 -23.29 -10.95 45.40
C ASN A 603 -23.27 -11.88 44.19
N THR A 604 -22.70 -11.42 43.08
CA THR A 604 -22.50 -12.24 41.88
C THR A 604 -21.50 -13.37 42.12
N ILE A 605 -21.78 -14.53 41.54
CA ILE A 605 -20.93 -15.72 41.69
C ILE A 605 -19.96 -15.82 40.49
N PRO A 606 -18.63 -15.84 40.69
CA PRO A 606 -17.68 -16.05 39.60
C PRO A 606 -17.85 -17.40 38.92
N THR A 607 -17.60 -17.46 37.61
CA THR A 607 -17.63 -18.70 36.81
C THR A 607 -16.37 -19.55 36.96
N TYR A 608 -15.23 -18.89 37.16
CA TYR A 608 -13.92 -19.53 37.31
C TYR A 608 -13.04 -18.74 38.29
N SER A 609 -11.98 -19.37 38.75
CA SER A 609 -10.94 -18.80 39.61
C SER A 609 -9.61 -18.66 38.86
N ASN A 610 -8.62 -18.00 39.46
CA ASN A 610 -7.29 -17.94 38.84
C ASN A 610 -6.62 -19.32 38.75
N LEU A 611 -6.99 -20.28 39.61
CA LEU A 611 -6.47 -21.65 39.53
C LEU A 611 -6.96 -22.35 38.25
N ASP A 612 -8.20 -22.09 37.84
CA ASP A 612 -8.74 -22.61 36.58
C ASP A 612 -7.99 -22.03 35.37
N VAL A 613 -7.64 -20.73 35.42
CA VAL A 613 -6.84 -20.08 34.37
C VAL A 613 -5.46 -20.73 34.27
N MET A 614 -4.75 -20.87 35.39
CA MET A 614 -3.42 -21.50 35.42
C MET A 614 -3.45 -22.95 34.92
N ALA A 615 -4.50 -23.70 35.26
CA ALA A 615 -4.65 -25.08 34.81
C ALA A 615 -4.96 -25.18 33.31
N LEU A 616 -5.83 -24.31 32.78
CA LEU A 616 -6.11 -24.25 31.35
C LEU A 616 -4.92 -23.69 30.54
N ALA A 617 -4.13 -22.78 31.09
CA ALA A 617 -2.91 -22.30 30.45
C ALA A 617 -1.98 -23.47 30.10
N LYS A 618 -1.88 -24.47 31.00
CA LYS A 618 -1.14 -25.73 30.74
C LYS A 618 -1.76 -26.56 29.61
N VAL A 619 -3.09 -26.60 29.48
CA VAL A 619 -3.78 -27.29 28.37
C VAL A 619 -3.40 -26.66 27.03
N PHE A 620 -3.37 -25.33 26.95
CA PHE A 620 -3.09 -24.61 25.70
C PHE A 620 -1.60 -24.49 25.34
N THR A 621 -0.73 -25.25 26.02
CA THR A 621 0.69 -25.32 25.64
C THR A 621 0.94 -26.33 24.52
N GLY A 622 2.03 -26.14 23.77
CA GLY A 622 2.46 -27.08 22.75
C GLY A 622 1.68 -26.95 21.44
N PHE A 623 1.14 -25.79 21.10
CA PHE A 623 0.57 -25.49 19.78
C PHE A 623 1.37 -24.40 19.08
N SER A 624 1.75 -24.61 17.82
CA SER A 624 2.46 -23.62 17.00
C SER A 624 2.07 -23.76 15.53
N TRP A 625 2.76 -23.06 14.63
CA TRP A 625 2.52 -23.03 13.19
C TRP A 625 2.26 -24.42 12.59
N GLY A 626 1.19 -24.50 11.78
CA GLY A 626 0.85 -25.71 11.03
C GLY A 626 1.82 -25.92 9.86
N GLY A 627 2.63 -26.98 9.93
CA GLY A 627 3.54 -27.41 8.87
C GLY A 627 3.35 -28.89 8.59
N PRO A 628 2.69 -29.30 7.48
CA PRO A 628 2.39 -30.70 7.23
C PRO A 628 3.62 -31.61 7.30
N GLY A 629 3.67 -32.48 8.33
CA GLY A 629 4.73 -33.47 8.51
C GLY A 629 5.98 -32.99 9.26
N ASP A 630 6.02 -31.74 9.77
CA ASP A 630 7.11 -31.25 10.62
C ASP A 630 6.62 -30.94 12.04
N SER A 631 6.91 -31.85 12.97
CA SER A 631 6.70 -31.67 14.41
C SER A 631 8.02 -31.53 15.18
N THR A 632 9.11 -31.15 14.50
CA THR A 632 10.43 -31.02 15.12
C THR A 632 10.54 -29.72 15.92
N GLY A 633 11.55 -29.61 16.79
CA GLY A 633 11.84 -28.35 17.49
C GLY A 633 12.18 -27.19 16.55
N THR A 634 12.55 -27.46 15.29
CA THR A 634 12.72 -26.44 14.27
C THR A 634 11.38 -25.92 13.76
N GLY A 635 10.39 -26.80 13.56
CA GLY A 635 9.01 -26.41 13.22
C GLY A 635 8.29 -25.62 14.32
N TRP A 636 8.69 -25.78 15.58
CA TRP A 636 8.12 -25.01 16.72
C TRP A 636 8.36 -23.50 16.62
N TYR A 637 9.60 -23.10 16.30
CA TYR A 637 10.01 -21.69 16.27
C TYR A 637 9.88 -21.04 14.90
N ASN A 638 9.89 -21.84 13.82
CA ASN A 638 9.87 -21.30 12.48
C ASN A 638 8.45 -20.97 12.04
N CYS A 639 8.14 -19.67 12.05
CA CYS A 639 7.19 -19.11 11.07
C CYS A 639 7.88 -19.11 9.71
N CYS A 640 7.17 -19.58 8.68
CA CYS A 640 7.22 -18.98 7.36
C CYS A 640 8.49 -19.28 6.55
N TYR A 641 8.93 -20.54 6.52
CA TYR A 641 9.92 -21.01 5.54
C TYR A 641 9.17 -21.36 4.24
N TYR A 642 9.13 -20.42 3.28
CA TYR A 642 8.50 -20.66 1.99
C TYR A 642 9.24 -21.79 1.26
N VAL A 643 8.70 -23.01 1.29
CA VAL A 643 9.24 -24.18 0.59
C VAL A 643 8.41 -24.50 -0.66
N GLY A 644 8.43 -23.59 -1.64
CA GLY A 644 7.84 -23.82 -2.97
C GLY A 644 6.44 -23.21 -3.16
N PRO A 645 5.74 -23.51 -4.27
CA PRO A 645 4.44 -22.92 -4.59
C PRO A 645 3.37 -23.36 -3.58
N GLY A 646 3.22 -22.56 -2.52
CA GLY A 646 2.21 -22.74 -1.49
C GLY A 646 2.74 -23.34 -0.19
N PHE A 647 3.17 -22.49 0.75
CA PHE A 647 2.79 -22.63 2.16
C PHE A 647 2.47 -21.24 2.72
N GLY A 648 1.26 -21.10 3.26
CA GLY A 648 0.79 -19.97 4.06
C GLY A 648 0.44 -20.51 5.43
N GLU A 649 1.42 -20.60 6.32
CA GLU A 649 1.21 -21.10 7.68
C GLU A 649 0.21 -20.22 8.46
N ASP A 650 -0.02 -18.99 7.97
CA ASP A 650 -1.04 -18.05 8.42
C ASP A 650 -2.48 -18.45 8.08
N ILE A 651 -2.69 -19.43 7.20
CA ILE A 651 -4.01 -19.98 6.82
C ILE A 651 -4.15 -21.48 7.17
N LEU A 652 -3.19 -22.03 7.93
CA LEU A 652 -3.23 -23.41 8.40
C LEU A 652 -3.52 -23.43 9.90
N GLN A 653 -4.39 -24.34 10.32
CA GLN A 653 -4.62 -24.59 11.75
C GLN A 653 -3.29 -24.87 12.46
N MET A 654 -3.12 -24.29 13.65
CA MET A 654 -2.01 -24.60 14.52
C MET A 654 -1.97 -26.10 14.81
N GLN A 655 -0.78 -26.67 14.81
CA GLN A 655 -0.57 -28.09 15.03
C GLN A 655 0.08 -28.36 16.40
N PRO A 656 -0.12 -29.56 16.97
CA PRO A 656 0.47 -29.93 18.24
C PRO A 656 1.96 -30.27 18.14
N PHE A 657 2.72 -29.85 19.14
CA PHE A 657 4.12 -30.17 19.38
C PHE A 657 4.25 -30.77 20.78
N PRO A 658 4.13 -32.10 20.93
CA PRO A 658 4.07 -32.74 22.24
C PRO A 658 5.29 -32.45 23.14
N SER A 659 6.48 -32.24 22.57
CA SER A 659 7.68 -31.87 23.36
C SER A 659 7.56 -30.55 24.10
N HIS A 660 6.64 -29.66 23.68
CA HIS A 660 6.36 -28.35 24.26
C HIS A 660 5.05 -28.30 25.05
N HIS A 661 4.38 -29.45 25.24
CA HIS A 661 3.12 -29.54 25.99
C HIS A 661 3.36 -29.94 27.46
N SER A 662 2.60 -29.33 28.36
CA SER A 662 2.69 -29.57 29.81
C SER A 662 2.17 -30.95 30.18
N THR A 663 2.95 -31.69 30.96
CA THR A 663 2.61 -33.02 31.47
C THR A 663 2.14 -33.02 32.92
N ASP A 664 2.09 -31.84 33.52
CA ASP A 664 1.55 -31.63 34.87
C ASP A 664 0.06 -31.97 34.94
N ALA A 665 -0.40 -32.27 36.16
CA ALA A 665 -1.82 -32.36 36.44
C ALA A 665 -2.53 -31.02 36.20
N LYS A 666 -3.75 -31.08 35.65
CA LYS A 666 -4.57 -29.92 35.30
C LYS A 666 -5.95 -30.08 35.92
N SER A 667 -6.37 -29.14 36.76
CA SER A 667 -7.68 -29.16 37.41
C SER A 667 -8.38 -27.84 37.13
N PHE A 668 -9.46 -27.87 36.36
CA PHE A 668 -10.21 -26.69 35.97
C PHE A 668 -11.70 -27.02 35.84
N LEU A 669 -12.58 -26.12 36.27
CA LEU A 669 -14.04 -26.20 36.08
C LEU A 669 -14.65 -27.55 36.53
N GLY A 670 -14.09 -28.16 37.58
CA GLY A 670 -14.51 -29.45 38.11
C GLY A 670 -13.99 -30.69 37.35
N VAL A 671 -13.21 -30.50 36.29
CA VAL A 671 -12.55 -31.56 35.52
C VAL A 671 -11.09 -31.70 35.95
N ASN A 672 -10.59 -32.95 35.97
CA ASN A 672 -9.22 -33.27 36.33
C ASN A 672 -8.55 -34.08 35.23
N ILE A 673 -7.43 -33.59 34.72
CA ILE A 673 -6.49 -34.31 33.85
C ILE A 673 -5.29 -34.68 34.72
N ALA A 674 -5.03 -35.98 34.87
CA ALA A 674 -3.92 -36.47 35.69
C ALA A 674 -2.57 -36.12 35.06
N ALA A 675 -1.53 -35.98 35.90
CA ALA A 675 -0.16 -35.87 35.40
C ALA A 675 0.21 -37.15 34.63
N GLY A 676 0.94 -36.98 33.52
CA GLY A 676 1.33 -38.07 32.63
C GLY A 676 2.81 -38.05 32.30
N SER A 677 3.37 -39.17 31.82
CA SER A 677 4.74 -39.20 31.27
C SER A 677 4.77 -38.89 29.77
N ASN A 678 3.61 -38.98 29.10
CA ASN A 678 3.46 -38.76 27.67
C ASN A 678 2.60 -37.51 27.45
N PRO A 679 3.10 -36.47 26.76
CA PRO A 679 2.31 -35.29 26.42
C PRO A 679 1.22 -35.60 25.40
N ASP A 680 -0.02 -35.15 25.65
CA ASP A 680 -1.19 -35.31 24.78
C ASP A 680 -1.93 -33.97 24.57
N PRO A 681 -1.34 -33.01 23.84
CA PRO A 681 -1.94 -31.70 23.61
C PRO A 681 -3.33 -31.76 22.99
N VAL A 682 -3.58 -32.70 22.07
CA VAL A 682 -4.87 -32.81 21.37
C VAL A 682 -5.95 -33.37 22.30
N GLY A 683 -5.63 -34.40 23.09
CA GLY A 683 -6.55 -34.95 24.08
C GLY A 683 -6.92 -33.94 25.16
N ASP A 684 -5.94 -33.21 25.68
CA ASP A 684 -6.16 -32.19 26.71
C ASP A 684 -6.99 -31.01 26.17
N LEU A 685 -6.70 -30.56 24.95
CA LEU A 685 -7.49 -29.52 24.26
C LEU A 685 -8.94 -29.96 24.11
N LYS A 686 -9.17 -31.20 23.65
CA LYS A 686 -10.53 -31.74 23.49
C LYS A 686 -11.29 -31.72 24.81
N ILE A 687 -10.67 -32.15 25.91
CA ILE A 687 -11.29 -32.13 27.25
C ILE A 687 -11.65 -30.71 27.65
N ALA A 688 -10.75 -29.75 27.46
CA ALA A 688 -11.02 -28.34 27.80
C ALA A 688 -12.18 -27.76 26.99
N LEU A 689 -12.16 -27.89 25.67
CA LEU A 689 -13.20 -27.33 24.81
C LEU A 689 -14.56 -28.02 25.02
N ASP A 690 -14.59 -29.33 25.26
CA ASP A 690 -15.82 -30.05 25.61
C ASP A 690 -16.36 -29.60 26.98
N THR A 691 -15.48 -29.30 27.94
CA THR A 691 -15.87 -28.78 29.26
C THR A 691 -16.51 -27.40 29.12
N LEU A 692 -15.92 -26.50 28.33
CA LEU A 692 -16.47 -25.17 28.06
C LEU A 692 -17.80 -25.25 27.30
N PHE A 693 -17.90 -26.11 26.29
CA PHE A 693 -19.11 -26.30 25.50
C PHE A 693 -20.30 -26.86 26.32
N ASN A 694 -20.01 -27.75 27.27
CA ASN A 694 -21.02 -28.33 28.15
C ASN A 694 -21.27 -27.48 29.40
N HIS A 695 -20.54 -26.40 29.60
CA HIS A 695 -20.73 -25.53 30.76
C HIS A 695 -22.13 -24.89 30.72
N PRO A 696 -22.88 -24.87 31.84
CA PRO A 696 -24.25 -24.35 31.87
C PRO A 696 -24.35 -22.86 31.58
N ASN A 697 -23.24 -22.11 31.72
CA ASN A 697 -23.21 -20.68 31.45
C ASN A 697 -23.11 -20.32 29.97
N LEU A 698 -22.60 -21.22 29.13
CA LEU A 698 -22.36 -20.92 27.72
C LEU A 698 -23.66 -20.57 26.96
N PRO A 699 -24.76 -21.34 27.04
CA PRO A 699 -25.97 -21.04 26.29
C PRO A 699 -26.54 -19.63 26.54
N PRO A 700 -26.81 -19.19 27.79
CA PRO A 700 -27.34 -17.84 28.03
C PRO A 700 -26.30 -16.74 27.75
N PHE A 701 -25.01 -17.02 27.93
CA PHE A 701 -23.94 -16.06 27.60
C PHE A 701 -23.91 -15.78 26.10
N PHE A 702 -23.86 -16.83 25.28
CA PHE A 702 -23.84 -16.71 23.82
C PHE A 702 -25.14 -16.10 23.29
N ALA A 703 -26.29 -16.60 23.77
CA ALA A 703 -27.60 -16.10 23.36
C ALA A 703 -27.74 -14.59 23.58
N LYS A 704 -27.37 -14.09 24.77
CA LYS A 704 -27.46 -12.67 25.08
C LYS A 704 -26.61 -11.82 24.13
N GLN A 705 -25.34 -12.18 23.91
CA GLN A 705 -24.46 -11.42 23.02
C GLN A 705 -24.94 -11.45 21.57
N MET A 706 -25.32 -12.61 21.05
CA MET A 706 -25.76 -12.72 19.66
C MET A 706 -27.06 -11.92 19.41
N ILE A 707 -28.00 -11.91 20.38
CA ILE A 707 -29.19 -11.04 20.31
C ILE A 707 -28.80 -9.56 20.32
N GLN A 708 -27.81 -9.16 21.13
CA GLN A 708 -27.30 -7.77 21.14
C GLN A 708 -26.71 -7.34 19.80
N HIS A 709 -25.94 -8.23 19.15
CA HIS A 709 -25.36 -7.93 17.84
C HIS A 709 -26.41 -7.86 16.72
N LEU A 710 -27.47 -8.68 16.78
CA LEU A 710 -28.43 -8.83 15.68
C LEU A 710 -29.73 -8.03 15.84
N VAL A 711 -30.26 -7.88 17.06
CA VAL A 711 -31.67 -7.46 17.28
C VAL A 711 -31.80 -6.26 18.23
N THR A 712 -31.37 -6.39 19.49
CA THR A 712 -31.59 -5.35 20.52
C THR A 712 -30.54 -5.40 21.62
N SER A 713 -30.11 -4.23 22.11
CA SER A 713 -29.10 -4.12 23.17
C SER A 713 -29.58 -4.69 24.51
N ASN A 714 -30.89 -4.76 24.74
CA ASN A 714 -31.50 -5.13 26.03
C ASN A 714 -32.58 -6.21 25.87
N PRO A 715 -32.23 -7.44 25.44
CA PRO A 715 -33.22 -8.51 25.34
C PRO A 715 -33.80 -8.88 26.69
N SER A 716 -35.08 -9.26 26.72
CA SER A 716 -35.68 -9.72 27.98
C SER A 716 -35.03 -11.03 28.46
N PRO A 717 -35.05 -11.31 29.78
CA PRO A 717 -34.62 -12.62 30.28
C PRO A 717 -35.37 -13.79 29.64
N ALA A 718 -36.66 -13.60 29.33
CA ALA A 718 -37.46 -14.65 28.70
C ALA A 718 -36.98 -14.96 27.27
N TYR A 719 -36.58 -13.95 26.51
CA TYR A 719 -35.99 -14.13 25.18
C TYR A 719 -34.66 -14.88 25.28
N VAL A 720 -33.74 -14.42 26.12
CA VAL A 720 -32.46 -15.12 26.33
C VAL A 720 -32.68 -16.57 26.76
N GLY A 721 -33.64 -16.83 27.66
CA GLY A 721 -33.99 -18.17 28.13
C GLY A 721 -34.50 -19.10 27.03
N ARG A 722 -35.34 -18.61 26.12
CA ARG A 722 -35.82 -19.40 24.97
C ARG A 722 -34.67 -19.76 24.03
N ILE A 723 -33.79 -18.82 23.73
CA ILE A 723 -32.64 -19.07 22.84
C ILE A 723 -31.62 -19.99 23.51
N ALA A 724 -31.36 -19.81 24.80
CA ALA A 724 -30.52 -20.72 25.57
C ALA A 724 -31.06 -22.15 25.56
N ALA A 725 -32.38 -22.34 25.66
CA ALA A 725 -33.01 -23.66 25.55
C ALA A 725 -32.80 -24.29 24.16
N VAL A 726 -32.96 -23.52 23.08
CA VAL A 726 -32.67 -23.98 21.71
C VAL A 726 -31.20 -24.33 21.51
N PHE A 727 -30.28 -23.56 22.09
CA PHE A 727 -28.86 -23.90 22.07
C PHE A 727 -28.59 -25.19 22.83
N ILE A 728 -29.27 -25.45 23.94
CA ILE A 728 -29.12 -26.69 24.71
C ILE A 728 -29.60 -27.89 23.90
N ASP A 729 -30.74 -27.75 23.21
CA ASP A 729 -31.36 -28.78 22.39
C ASP A 729 -32.17 -28.12 21.25
N ASN A 730 -31.78 -28.37 20.01
CA ASN A 730 -32.48 -27.88 18.82
C ASN A 730 -33.84 -28.57 18.55
N GLY A 731 -34.33 -29.38 19.48
CA GLY A 731 -35.53 -30.21 19.34
C GLY A 731 -35.25 -31.60 18.77
N GLN A 732 -33.99 -31.91 18.43
CA GLN A 732 -33.52 -33.22 17.96
C GLN A 732 -32.40 -33.80 18.86
N GLY A 733 -32.18 -33.22 20.03
CA GLY A 733 -31.11 -33.60 20.96
C GLY A 733 -29.72 -33.08 20.58
N VAL A 734 -29.62 -32.14 19.64
CA VAL A 734 -28.33 -31.57 19.21
C VAL A 734 -28.10 -30.24 19.90
N ARG A 735 -27.07 -30.19 20.75
CA ARG A 735 -26.60 -28.97 21.41
C ARG A 735 -25.77 -28.12 20.45
N GLY A 736 -25.92 -26.80 20.50
CA GLY A 736 -25.07 -25.84 19.78
C GLY A 736 -25.27 -25.82 18.27
N ASP A 737 -26.40 -26.31 17.76
CA ASP A 737 -26.76 -26.21 16.34
C ASP A 737 -27.06 -24.75 15.96
N MET A 738 -26.10 -24.12 15.28
CA MET A 738 -26.14 -22.68 15.02
C MET A 738 -27.26 -22.27 14.07
N LYS A 739 -27.66 -23.12 13.12
CA LYS A 739 -28.80 -22.80 12.22
C LYS A 739 -30.07 -22.57 13.01
N THR A 740 -30.40 -23.51 13.89
CA THR A 740 -31.63 -23.46 14.68
C THR A 740 -31.57 -22.33 15.71
N VAL A 741 -30.41 -22.08 16.32
CA VAL A 741 -30.21 -20.95 17.24
C VAL A 741 -30.43 -19.60 16.54
N ILE A 742 -29.84 -19.40 15.36
CA ILE A 742 -29.98 -18.15 14.59
C ILE A 742 -31.43 -17.93 14.13
N GLN A 743 -32.10 -18.99 13.65
CA GLN A 743 -33.52 -18.92 13.31
C GLN A 743 -34.36 -18.54 14.53
N ALA A 744 -34.11 -19.15 15.68
CA ALA A 744 -34.85 -18.86 16.91
C ALA A 744 -34.66 -17.41 17.36
N ILE A 745 -33.44 -16.86 17.25
CA ILE A 745 -33.17 -15.45 17.53
C ILE A 745 -34.01 -14.56 16.59
N LEU A 746 -33.83 -14.71 15.28
CA LEU A 746 -34.43 -13.79 14.31
C LEU A 746 -35.95 -13.94 14.17
N LEU A 747 -36.54 -15.04 14.66
CA LEU A 747 -37.98 -15.30 14.62
C LEU A 747 -38.68 -15.21 15.99
N ASP A 748 -37.95 -14.84 17.04
CA ASP A 748 -38.55 -14.65 18.35
C ASP A 748 -39.62 -13.54 18.32
N ASP A 749 -40.65 -13.67 19.16
CA ASP A 749 -41.73 -12.68 19.26
C ASP A 749 -41.19 -11.28 19.57
N GLU A 750 -40.16 -11.15 20.41
CA GLU A 750 -39.56 -9.83 20.70
C GLU A 750 -38.88 -9.21 19.46
N ALA A 751 -38.37 -10.03 18.54
CA ALA A 751 -37.75 -9.55 17.30
C ALA A 751 -38.79 -9.22 16.22
N ARG A 752 -39.91 -9.95 16.16
CA ARG A 752 -40.90 -9.87 15.06
C ARG A 752 -42.17 -9.09 15.40
N ASN A 753 -42.56 -9.01 16.66
CA ASN A 753 -43.76 -8.31 17.07
C ASN A 753 -43.51 -6.80 17.19
N ALA A 754 -43.79 -6.06 16.12
CA ALA A 754 -43.58 -4.61 16.05
C ALA A 754 -44.39 -3.83 17.10
N ALA A 755 -45.59 -4.30 17.45
CA ALA A 755 -46.41 -3.66 18.48
C ALA A 755 -45.77 -3.77 19.86
N THR A 756 -45.33 -4.97 20.24
CA THR A 756 -44.64 -5.22 21.52
C THR A 756 -43.32 -4.44 21.60
N ALA A 757 -42.58 -4.35 20.49
CA ALA A 757 -41.36 -3.55 20.38
C ALA A 757 -41.62 -2.05 20.61
N ALA A 758 -42.68 -1.50 20.00
CA ALA A 758 -43.00 -0.07 20.11
C ALA A 758 -43.41 0.35 21.53
N ASP A 759 -44.06 -0.55 22.29
CA ASP A 759 -44.47 -0.28 23.67
C ASP A 759 -43.33 -0.46 24.70
N ASN A 760 -42.22 -1.11 24.31
CA ASN A 760 -41.07 -1.34 25.17
C ASN A 760 -40.01 -0.25 25.01
N VAL A 761 -40.01 0.72 25.94
CA VAL A 761 -39.04 1.83 25.96
C VAL A 761 -37.56 1.41 26.08
N GLY A 762 -37.28 0.15 26.46
CA GLY A 762 -35.92 -0.40 26.53
C GLY A 762 -35.51 -1.20 25.29
N TYR A 763 -36.41 -1.39 24.32
CA TYR A 763 -36.19 -2.21 23.15
C TYR A 763 -35.50 -1.43 22.01
N GLY A 764 -34.77 -2.17 21.18
CA GLY A 764 -33.96 -1.65 20.07
C GLY A 764 -32.47 -1.58 20.40
N LYS A 765 -31.68 -1.04 19.47
CA LYS A 765 -30.24 -0.79 19.60
C LYS A 765 -29.83 0.43 18.78
N VAL A 766 -28.65 0.99 19.06
CA VAL A 766 -28.07 2.02 18.18
C VAL A 766 -27.41 1.32 16.99
N ARG A 767 -27.67 1.77 15.76
CA ARG A 767 -27.01 1.23 14.56
C ARG A 767 -25.52 1.57 14.58
N GLU A 768 -24.70 0.57 14.37
CA GLU A 768 -23.26 0.74 14.20
C GLU A 768 -22.94 1.57 12.94
N PRO A 769 -21.94 2.45 12.98
CA PRO A 769 -21.61 3.35 11.87
C PRO A 769 -21.27 2.61 10.57
N MET A 770 -20.57 1.48 10.64
CA MET A 770 -20.28 0.68 9.46
C MET A 770 -21.54 0.03 8.87
N LEU A 771 -22.44 -0.49 9.71
CA LEU A 771 -23.71 -1.06 9.25
C LEU A 771 -24.59 -0.01 8.57
N LYS A 772 -24.66 1.22 9.10
CA LYS A 772 -25.42 2.32 8.47
C LYS A 772 -24.95 2.65 7.05
N TYR A 773 -23.63 2.67 6.84
CA TYR A 773 -23.05 2.92 5.52
C TYR A 773 -23.37 1.79 4.54
N ILE A 774 -23.23 0.54 4.97
CA ILE A 774 -23.52 -0.62 4.13
C ILE A 774 -25.02 -0.71 3.82
N GLU A 775 -25.88 -0.44 4.79
CA GLU A 775 -27.34 -0.41 4.62
C GLU A 775 -27.74 0.59 3.53
N TRP A 776 -27.18 1.80 3.55
CA TRP A 776 -27.34 2.78 2.46
C TRP A 776 -26.84 2.24 1.12
N ALA A 777 -25.62 1.69 1.11
CA ALA A 777 -25.02 1.22 -0.12
C ALA A 777 -25.85 0.09 -0.75
N ARG A 778 -26.39 -0.82 0.06
CA ARG A 778 -27.28 -1.89 -0.40
C ARG A 778 -28.64 -1.34 -0.84
N ALA A 779 -29.29 -0.52 -0.02
CA ALA A 779 -30.62 0.04 -0.30
C ALA A 779 -30.70 0.79 -1.64
N PHE A 780 -29.60 1.40 -2.08
CA PHE A 780 -29.54 2.15 -3.33
C PHE A 780 -28.61 1.53 -4.37
N THR A 781 -28.34 0.22 -4.26
CA THR A 781 -27.58 -0.58 -5.25
C THR A 781 -26.26 0.10 -5.64
N ALA A 782 -25.53 0.59 -4.64
CA ALA A 782 -24.28 1.30 -4.84
C ALA A 782 -23.21 0.37 -5.42
N GLN A 783 -22.37 0.93 -6.29
CA GLN A 783 -21.41 0.21 -7.11
C GLN A 783 -20.03 0.82 -6.96
N SER A 784 -19.01 -0.01 -7.10
CA SER A 784 -17.62 0.44 -7.21
C SER A 784 -17.30 0.84 -8.66
N ARG A 785 -16.81 2.08 -8.80
CA ARG A 785 -16.40 2.70 -10.06
C ARG A 785 -15.27 1.93 -10.73
N ASP A 786 -14.31 1.44 -9.95
CA ASP A 786 -13.16 0.67 -10.45
C ASP A 786 -13.30 -0.85 -10.26
N GLY A 787 -14.27 -1.30 -9.45
CA GLY A 787 -14.51 -2.70 -9.10
C GLY A 787 -13.73 -3.18 -7.87
N VAL A 788 -13.00 -2.30 -7.17
CA VAL A 788 -12.17 -2.60 -6.00
C VAL A 788 -12.94 -2.47 -4.69
N TYR A 789 -14.01 -1.65 -4.66
CA TYR A 789 -14.77 -1.30 -3.45
C TYR A 789 -13.90 -0.59 -2.40
N ASN A 790 -13.15 0.40 -2.87
CA ASN A 790 -12.22 1.16 -2.04
C ASN A 790 -12.96 2.26 -1.25
N VAL A 791 -13.16 2.02 0.06
CA VAL A 791 -13.76 3.02 0.95
C VAL A 791 -12.72 3.89 1.69
N GLY A 792 -11.42 3.61 1.50
CA GLY A 792 -10.33 4.27 2.20
C GLY A 792 -10.16 3.85 3.66
N ASP A 793 -9.36 4.62 4.40
CA ASP A 793 -9.27 4.52 5.86
C ASP A 793 -10.45 5.27 6.48
N VAL A 794 -11.30 4.53 7.19
CA VAL A 794 -12.56 5.01 7.74
C VAL A 794 -12.56 5.08 9.26
N GLU A 795 -11.42 4.85 9.92
CA GLU A 795 -11.29 4.84 11.38
C GLU A 795 -11.18 6.26 11.98
N ASP A 796 -10.87 7.27 11.15
CA ASP A 796 -10.79 8.66 11.58
C ASP A 796 -12.15 9.14 12.13
N PRO A 797 -12.22 9.65 13.38
CA PRO A 797 -13.47 10.01 14.01
C PRO A 797 -14.09 11.33 13.50
N VAL A 798 -13.40 12.11 12.65
CA VAL A 798 -13.82 13.43 12.16
C VAL A 798 -14.17 13.41 10.66
N TYR A 799 -13.54 12.53 9.88
CA TYR A 799 -13.73 12.41 8.44
C TYR A 799 -14.17 11.00 7.99
N GLY A 800 -14.01 9.99 8.84
CA GLY A 800 -14.46 8.62 8.61
C GLY A 800 -15.71 8.26 9.42
N ILE A 801 -16.03 6.97 9.43
CA ILE A 801 -17.17 6.43 10.19
C ILE A 801 -16.77 5.94 11.59
N GLY A 802 -15.47 5.94 11.91
CA GLY A 802 -14.94 5.60 13.23
C GLY A 802 -15.02 4.11 13.57
N GLN A 803 -15.13 3.24 12.57
CA GLN A 803 -15.23 1.79 12.73
C GLN A 803 -14.79 1.06 11.46
N MET A 804 -14.01 -0.02 11.59
CA MET A 804 -13.55 -0.85 10.49
C MET A 804 -13.48 -2.32 10.89
N THR A 805 -13.85 -3.22 9.97
CA THR A 805 -13.85 -4.67 10.23
C THR A 805 -12.45 -5.19 10.53
N LEU A 806 -12.33 -6.14 11.47
CA LEU A 806 -11.08 -6.80 11.87
C LEU A 806 -9.94 -5.85 12.29
N ARG A 807 -10.28 -4.63 12.72
CA ARG A 807 -9.34 -3.61 13.20
C ARG A 807 -9.72 -3.08 14.57
N SER A 808 -10.24 -3.96 15.42
CA SER A 808 -10.67 -3.55 16.74
C SER A 808 -9.56 -2.89 17.57
N PRO A 809 -9.88 -1.89 18.39
CA PRO A 809 -8.92 -1.28 19.31
C PRO A 809 -8.68 -2.13 20.57
N SER A 810 -9.51 -3.15 20.82
CA SER A 810 -9.45 -3.97 22.03
C SER A 810 -9.96 -5.40 21.82
N VAL A 811 -9.81 -6.25 22.85
CA VAL A 811 -10.39 -7.60 22.92
C VAL A 811 -11.92 -7.61 23.00
N PHE A 812 -12.57 -6.47 23.27
CA PHE A 812 -14.03 -6.31 23.24
C PHE A 812 -14.53 -5.83 21.88
N ASN A 813 -13.75 -6.01 20.82
CA ASN A 813 -13.98 -5.33 19.55
C ASN A 813 -14.00 -3.78 19.72
N TRP A 814 -14.87 -3.08 18.98
CA TRP A 814 -15.07 -1.63 19.05
C TRP A 814 -15.85 -1.18 20.29
N PHE A 815 -16.70 -2.04 20.87
CA PHE A 815 -17.50 -1.71 22.04
C PHE A 815 -17.79 -2.93 22.93
N SER A 816 -17.85 -2.73 24.24
CA SER A 816 -18.18 -3.78 25.20
C SER A 816 -19.68 -4.07 25.24
N PRO A 817 -20.11 -5.34 25.26
CA PRO A 817 -21.53 -5.71 25.32
C PRO A 817 -22.24 -5.23 26.60
N GLY A 818 -21.47 -4.86 27.63
CA GLY A 818 -21.98 -4.31 28.89
C GLY A 818 -21.91 -2.78 28.99
N PHE A 819 -21.49 -2.06 27.94
CA PHE A 819 -21.33 -0.62 28.02
C PHE A 819 -22.67 0.09 28.18
N SER A 820 -22.73 1.00 29.16
CA SER A 820 -23.85 1.92 29.37
C SER A 820 -23.33 3.36 29.42
N PRO A 821 -23.89 4.28 28.61
CA PRO A 821 -23.41 5.65 28.55
C PRO A 821 -23.67 6.38 29.88
N PRO A 822 -22.64 6.95 30.54
CA PRO A 822 -22.76 7.54 31.86
C PRO A 822 -23.61 8.82 31.84
N GLY A 823 -24.35 9.08 32.93
CA GLY A 823 -25.14 10.30 33.11
C GLY A 823 -26.40 10.39 32.22
N THR A 824 -26.83 9.29 31.62
CA THR A 824 -28.00 9.22 30.73
C THR A 824 -29.20 8.53 31.40
N SER A 825 -30.38 8.62 30.78
CA SER A 825 -31.55 7.83 31.18
C SER A 825 -31.32 6.31 31.03
N ILE A 826 -30.42 5.89 30.13
CA ILE A 826 -30.10 4.48 29.86
C ILE A 826 -29.48 3.84 31.10
N VAL A 827 -28.40 4.42 31.64
CA VAL A 827 -27.73 3.88 32.83
C VAL A 827 -28.63 3.95 34.07
N ASN A 828 -29.45 5.00 34.20
CA ASN A 828 -30.40 5.14 35.31
C ASN A 828 -31.51 4.10 35.28
N ALA A 829 -31.85 3.58 34.10
CA ALA A 829 -32.79 2.48 33.91
C ALA A 829 -32.14 1.09 34.04
N GLY A 830 -30.82 1.02 34.27
CA GLY A 830 -30.08 -0.24 34.31
C GLY A 830 -29.94 -0.93 32.94
N LEU A 831 -30.12 -0.17 31.86
CA LEU A 831 -29.99 -0.64 30.48
C LEU A 831 -28.55 -0.45 29.97
N VAL A 832 -28.22 -1.15 28.89
CA VAL A 832 -26.96 -0.99 28.14
C VAL A 832 -27.24 -0.43 26.75
N ALA A 833 -26.23 0.23 26.17
CA ALA A 833 -26.23 0.67 24.78
C ALA A 833 -24.80 0.55 24.23
N PRO A 834 -24.35 -0.69 23.92
CA PRO A 834 -22.95 -0.97 23.59
C PRO A 834 -22.36 -0.04 22.53
N GLU A 835 -23.09 0.17 21.43
CA GLU A 835 -22.66 0.97 20.28
C GLU A 835 -22.47 2.46 20.63
N MET A 836 -23.05 2.94 21.74
CA MET A 836 -22.79 4.29 22.24
C MET A 836 -21.37 4.47 22.81
N GLN A 837 -20.59 3.40 22.99
CA GLN A 837 -19.19 3.52 23.40
C GLN A 837 -18.33 4.21 22.34
N ILE A 838 -18.68 4.03 21.07
CA ILE A 838 -18.02 4.66 19.92
C ILE A 838 -18.81 5.83 19.33
N THR A 839 -20.00 6.12 19.86
CA THR A 839 -20.85 7.23 19.42
C THR A 839 -20.65 8.45 20.32
N ASN A 840 -19.95 9.47 19.81
CA ASN A 840 -19.71 10.73 20.51
C ASN A 840 -19.83 11.91 19.54
N VAL A 841 -19.65 13.14 20.03
CA VAL A 841 -19.82 14.35 19.21
C VAL A 841 -18.93 14.34 17.97
N SER A 842 -17.68 13.89 18.10
CA SER A 842 -16.75 13.81 16.96
C SER A 842 -17.23 12.77 15.95
N THR A 843 -17.50 11.54 16.37
CA THR A 843 -17.88 10.44 15.46
C THR A 843 -19.24 10.65 14.80
N VAL A 844 -20.18 11.35 15.47
CA VAL A 844 -21.43 11.78 14.84
C VAL A 844 -21.16 12.77 13.71
N VAL A 845 -20.29 13.77 13.92
CA VAL A 845 -19.90 14.72 12.87
C VAL A 845 -19.14 14.00 11.74
N GLY A 846 -18.21 13.11 12.08
CA GLY A 846 -17.45 12.32 11.11
C GLY A 846 -18.33 11.46 10.22
N TYR A 847 -19.26 10.72 10.82
CA TYR A 847 -20.25 9.96 10.08
C TYR A 847 -21.06 10.84 9.11
N MET A 848 -21.51 12.02 9.55
CA MET A 848 -22.25 12.94 8.67
C MET A 848 -21.38 13.45 7.51
N ASN A 849 -20.11 13.81 7.76
CA ASN A 849 -19.17 14.23 6.71
C ASN A 849 -18.91 13.10 5.70
N PHE A 850 -18.69 11.88 6.20
CA PHE A 850 -18.45 10.70 5.37
C PHE A 850 -19.66 10.38 4.50
N MET A 851 -20.86 10.33 5.09
CA MET A 851 -22.09 10.08 4.34
C MET A 851 -22.39 11.20 3.34
N GLN A 852 -22.04 12.47 3.63
CA GLN A 852 -22.15 13.53 2.64
C GLN A 852 -21.25 13.26 1.43
N SER A 853 -20.02 12.81 1.62
CA SER A 853 -19.12 12.41 0.53
C SER A 853 -19.65 11.21 -0.25
N ALA A 854 -20.12 10.17 0.44
CA ALA A 854 -20.66 8.96 -0.18
C ALA A 854 -21.93 9.24 -1.00
N ILE A 855 -22.88 9.99 -0.45
CA ILE A 855 -24.14 10.36 -1.11
C ILE A 855 -23.89 11.26 -2.33
N ASN A 856 -22.83 12.08 -2.30
CA ASN A 856 -22.50 12.98 -3.40
C ASN A 856 -21.61 12.37 -4.48
N ALA A 857 -20.98 11.21 -4.21
CA ALA A 857 -20.16 10.51 -5.19
C ALA A 857 -20.97 10.12 -6.42
N ASP A 858 -20.29 10.02 -7.56
CA ASP A 858 -20.88 9.60 -8.83
C ASP A 858 -19.88 8.74 -9.63
N ALA A 859 -20.29 8.36 -10.85
CA ALA A 859 -19.50 7.51 -11.74
C ALA A 859 -18.14 8.11 -12.16
N HIS A 860 -17.88 9.39 -11.87
CA HIS A 860 -16.69 10.12 -12.29
C HIS A 860 -15.94 10.78 -11.12
N ASN A 861 -16.63 11.18 -10.05
CA ASN A 861 -16.10 12.01 -8.97
C ASN A 861 -16.47 11.49 -7.58
N GLY A 862 -15.62 11.80 -6.59
CA GLY A 862 -15.83 11.41 -5.20
C GLY A 862 -15.36 9.99 -4.89
N MET A 863 -15.97 9.38 -3.87
CA MET A 863 -15.66 8.03 -3.40
C MET A 863 -15.88 6.96 -4.48
N ASP A 864 -15.13 5.86 -4.40
CA ASP A 864 -15.24 4.74 -5.37
C ASP A 864 -16.64 4.11 -5.35
N VAL A 865 -17.18 3.85 -4.16
CA VAL A 865 -18.55 3.33 -3.99
C VAL A 865 -19.55 4.47 -4.10
N TYR A 866 -20.43 4.42 -5.10
CA TYR A 866 -21.45 5.44 -5.38
C TYR A 866 -22.78 4.82 -5.79
N SER A 867 -23.88 5.56 -5.64
CA SER A 867 -25.19 5.21 -6.22
C SER A 867 -25.63 6.27 -7.23
N SER A 868 -26.25 5.83 -8.33
CA SER A 868 -26.84 6.75 -9.32
C SER A 868 -28.19 7.31 -8.86
N TYR A 869 -28.84 6.66 -7.89
CA TYR A 869 -30.20 6.95 -7.43
C TYR A 869 -31.27 7.00 -8.53
N SER A 870 -31.11 6.21 -9.60
CA SER A 870 -31.99 6.28 -10.78
C SER A 870 -33.47 6.12 -10.43
N THR A 871 -33.80 5.17 -9.55
CA THR A 871 -35.18 4.94 -9.12
C THR A 871 -35.71 6.09 -8.27
N GLU A 872 -34.91 6.56 -7.30
CA GLU A 872 -35.32 7.64 -6.38
C GLU A 872 -35.51 8.96 -7.13
N VAL A 873 -34.68 9.24 -8.14
CA VAL A 873 -34.84 10.42 -9.02
C VAL A 873 -36.18 10.38 -9.74
N GLY A 874 -36.63 9.20 -10.19
CA GLY A 874 -37.95 9.00 -10.78
C GLY A 874 -39.12 9.32 -9.83
N LEU A 875 -38.90 9.25 -8.52
CA LEU A 875 -39.89 9.56 -7.47
C LEU A 875 -39.77 10.98 -6.92
N ALA A 876 -38.68 11.71 -7.19
CA ALA A 876 -38.35 12.99 -6.56
C ALA A 876 -39.29 14.14 -6.93
N ALA A 877 -40.09 13.99 -7.99
CA ALA A 877 -41.17 14.92 -8.34
C ALA A 877 -42.39 14.78 -7.41
N THR A 878 -42.51 13.66 -6.71
CA THR A 878 -43.56 13.33 -5.74
C THR A 878 -42.93 13.04 -4.38
N PRO A 879 -42.66 14.09 -3.56
CA PRO A 879 -41.94 13.97 -2.29
C PRO A 879 -42.44 12.85 -1.37
N ASP A 880 -43.76 12.65 -1.29
CA ASP A 880 -44.34 11.59 -0.49
C ASP A 880 -43.94 10.18 -0.95
N ALA A 881 -43.98 9.90 -2.26
CA ALA A 881 -43.59 8.61 -2.79
C ALA A 881 -42.08 8.34 -2.62
N LEU A 882 -41.25 9.39 -2.75
CA LEU A 882 -39.83 9.29 -2.42
C LEU A 882 -39.62 8.90 -0.94
N LEU A 883 -40.32 9.57 -0.01
CA LEU A 883 -40.17 9.25 1.41
C LEU A 883 -40.80 7.93 1.83
N ASP A 884 -41.85 7.46 1.15
CA ASP A 884 -42.40 6.11 1.38
C ASP A 884 -41.35 5.05 1.04
N ARG A 885 -40.62 5.24 -0.07
CA ARG A 885 -39.52 4.38 -0.47
C ARG A 885 -38.35 4.44 0.52
N LEU A 886 -37.88 5.65 0.89
CA LEU A 886 -36.79 5.79 1.87
C LEU A 886 -37.17 5.19 3.23
N SER A 887 -38.43 5.39 3.65
CA SER A 887 -38.92 4.82 4.89
C SER A 887 -38.95 3.31 4.84
N LEU A 888 -39.33 2.69 3.72
CA LEU A 888 -39.33 1.24 3.58
C LEU A 888 -37.90 0.70 3.64
N LEU A 889 -36.99 1.22 2.81
CA LEU A 889 -35.65 0.65 2.62
C LEU A 889 -34.67 0.88 3.78
N LEU A 890 -34.76 2.03 4.46
CA LEU A 890 -33.81 2.42 5.52
C LEU A 890 -34.40 2.37 6.94
N MET A 891 -35.72 2.25 7.06
CA MET A 891 -36.41 2.38 8.34
C MET A 891 -37.54 1.36 8.53
N ALA A 892 -37.63 0.35 7.66
CA ALA A 892 -38.70 -0.65 7.66
C ALA A 892 -40.14 -0.10 7.80
N GLY A 893 -40.42 1.08 7.24
CA GLY A 893 -41.71 1.77 7.31
C GLY A 893 -41.94 2.62 8.57
N GLN A 894 -40.93 2.77 9.44
CA GLN A 894 -41.05 3.42 10.75
C GLN A 894 -40.69 4.92 10.75
N MET A 895 -40.66 5.58 9.59
CA MET A 895 -40.44 7.03 9.54
C MET A 895 -41.62 7.77 10.17
N ASP A 896 -41.39 8.37 11.34
CA ASP A 896 -42.44 9.12 12.03
C ASP A 896 -42.87 10.38 11.28
N GLY A 897 -44.10 10.85 11.53
CA GLY A 897 -44.69 11.99 10.84
C GLY A 897 -43.92 13.30 11.04
N SER A 898 -43.24 13.49 12.17
CA SER A 898 -42.44 14.69 12.44
C SER A 898 -41.18 14.70 11.59
N LEU A 899 -40.45 13.59 11.52
CA LEU A 899 -39.29 13.44 10.65
C LEU A 899 -39.71 13.62 9.18
N ARG A 900 -40.79 12.94 8.76
CA ARG A 900 -41.33 13.05 7.41
C ARG A 900 -41.63 14.50 7.02
N SER A 901 -42.37 15.25 7.84
CA SER A 901 -42.69 16.66 7.54
C SER A 901 -41.44 17.55 7.42
N LYS A 902 -40.41 17.32 8.25
CA LYS A 902 -39.14 18.07 8.17
C LYS A 902 -38.41 17.81 6.86
N ILE A 903 -38.32 16.54 6.44
CA ILE A 903 -37.65 16.20 5.19
C ILE A 903 -38.42 16.74 3.99
N ILE A 904 -39.75 16.59 3.95
CA ILE A 904 -40.59 17.18 2.87
C ILE A 904 -40.35 18.69 2.78
N GLY A 905 -40.36 19.40 3.91
CA GLY A 905 -40.10 20.83 3.93
C GLY A 905 -38.73 21.20 3.35
N ALA A 906 -37.68 20.43 3.69
CA ALA A 906 -36.32 20.66 3.21
C ALA A 906 -36.15 20.38 1.71
N ILE A 907 -36.66 19.26 1.20
CA ILE A 907 -36.50 18.93 -0.22
C ILE A 907 -37.42 19.80 -1.10
N SER A 908 -38.55 20.25 -0.56
CA SER A 908 -39.44 21.17 -1.27
C SER A 908 -38.86 22.58 -1.42
N SER A 909 -37.82 22.95 -0.67
CA SER A 909 -37.11 24.22 -0.85
C SER A 909 -36.12 24.21 -2.02
N ILE A 910 -35.87 23.05 -2.65
CA ILE A 910 -35.10 22.94 -3.88
C ILE A 910 -36.09 23.07 -5.04
N ASP A 911 -36.09 24.21 -5.72
CA ASP A 911 -36.98 24.46 -6.85
C ASP A 911 -36.62 23.58 -8.05
N VAL A 912 -37.63 22.89 -8.61
CA VAL A 912 -37.50 22.21 -9.90
C VAL A 912 -37.91 23.21 -10.98
N THR A 913 -36.93 23.72 -11.72
CA THR A 913 -37.15 24.71 -12.77
C THR A 913 -37.93 24.11 -13.95
N SER A 914 -38.48 24.95 -14.81
CA SER A 914 -39.10 24.51 -16.07
C SER A 914 -38.16 24.79 -17.26
N GLY A 915 -38.04 23.85 -18.20
CA GLY A 915 -37.35 24.06 -19.47
C GLY A 915 -36.11 23.19 -19.65
N ASP A 916 -34.98 23.59 -19.05
CA ASP A 916 -33.71 22.88 -19.21
C ASP A 916 -33.72 21.54 -18.46
N GLN A 917 -33.70 20.43 -19.21
CA GLN A 917 -33.74 19.07 -18.68
C GLN A 917 -32.56 18.80 -17.75
N ALA A 918 -31.36 19.31 -18.03
CA ALA A 918 -30.19 19.09 -17.18
C ALA A 918 -30.36 19.78 -15.81
N ALA A 919 -30.96 20.98 -15.78
CA ALA A 919 -31.26 21.67 -14.54
C ALA A 919 -32.38 20.97 -13.74
N ILE A 920 -33.38 20.42 -14.43
CA ILE A 920 -34.44 19.60 -13.82
C ILE A 920 -33.83 18.35 -13.17
N ASP A 921 -33.04 17.59 -13.92
CA ASP A 921 -32.42 16.35 -13.45
C ASP A 921 -31.50 16.62 -12.25
N ALA A 922 -30.71 17.70 -12.30
CA ALA A 922 -29.86 18.12 -11.18
C ALA A 922 -30.68 18.51 -9.94
N ALA A 923 -31.79 19.23 -10.10
CA ALA A 923 -32.66 19.61 -8.99
C ALA A 923 -33.33 18.38 -8.34
N LEU A 924 -33.83 17.43 -9.15
CA LEU A 924 -34.41 16.19 -8.67
C LEU A 924 -33.38 15.31 -7.95
N LEU A 925 -32.18 15.17 -8.51
CA LEU A 925 -31.08 14.45 -7.84
C LEU A 925 -30.69 15.10 -6.50
N ASN A 926 -30.64 16.43 -6.43
CA ASN A 926 -30.35 17.13 -5.17
C ASN A 926 -31.45 16.92 -4.12
N ARG A 927 -32.72 16.84 -4.53
CA ARG A 927 -33.82 16.46 -3.62
C ARG A 927 -33.62 15.06 -3.05
N VAL A 928 -33.25 14.08 -3.89
CA VAL A 928 -32.95 12.71 -3.43
C VAL A 928 -31.79 12.71 -2.45
N LYS A 929 -30.65 13.28 -2.83
CA LYS A 929 -29.44 13.34 -2.00
C LYS A 929 -29.73 13.98 -0.63
N LEU A 930 -30.50 15.07 -0.60
CA LEU A 930 -30.91 15.72 0.64
C LEU A 930 -31.87 14.86 1.46
N ALA A 931 -32.85 14.19 0.84
CA ALA A 931 -33.78 13.30 1.54
C ALA A 931 -33.05 12.13 2.20
N VAL A 932 -32.14 11.47 1.47
CA VAL A 932 -31.31 10.37 1.97
C VAL A 932 -30.43 10.86 3.13
N TYR A 933 -29.72 11.97 2.93
CA TYR A 933 -28.85 12.54 3.96
C TYR A 933 -29.61 12.87 5.25
N LEU A 934 -30.76 13.53 5.17
CA LEU A 934 -31.57 13.90 6.34
C LEU A 934 -32.20 12.67 7.02
N THR A 935 -32.58 11.65 6.25
CA THR A 935 -33.06 10.38 6.81
C THR A 935 -31.96 9.73 7.64
N MET A 936 -30.76 9.59 7.07
CA MET A 936 -29.62 8.95 7.72
C MET A 936 -29.02 9.77 8.87
N ALA A 937 -29.22 11.09 8.87
CA ALA A 937 -28.87 11.98 9.97
C ALA A 937 -29.82 11.85 11.18
N SER A 938 -31.01 11.30 10.98
CA SER A 938 -32.07 11.37 11.97
C SER A 938 -31.82 10.43 13.14
N PRO A 939 -32.13 10.85 14.40
CA PRO A 939 -32.08 9.93 15.54
C PRO A 939 -32.96 8.69 15.34
N THR A 940 -34.10 8.82 14.67
CA THR A 940 -35.02 7.71 14.37
C THR A 940 -34.36 6.66 13.47
N PHE A 941 -33.56 7.04 12.47
CA PHE A 941 -32.74 6.10 11.71
C PHE A 941 -31.52 5.59 12.50
N ASN A 942 -30.97 6.36 13.44
CA ASN A 942 -29.83 5.86 14.22
C ASN A 942 -30.24 4.82 15.28
N ALA A 943 -31.53 4.72 15.61
CA ALA A 943 -32.10 3.66 16.45
C ALA A 943 -32.74 2.55 15.59
N GLN A 944 -32.28 1.31 15.76
CA GLN A 944 -32.85 0.12 15.12
C GLN A 944 -33.88 -0.52 16.06
N PHE A 945 -35.10 -0.75 15.56
CA PHE A 945 -36.20 -1.37 16.29
C PHE A 945 -36.59 -2.70 15.63
#